data_AF-A0A6L7TBF1-F1
#
_entry.id   AF-A0A6L7TBF1-F1
#
_cell.length_a   1.000
_cell.length_b   1.000
_cell.length_c   1.000
_cell.angle_alpha   90.00
_cell.angle_beta   90.00
_cell.angle_gamma   90.00
#
_symmetry.space_group_name_H-M   'P 1'
#
loop_
_entity.id
_entity.type
_entity.pdbx_description
1 polymer ?
#
loop_
_entity_poly.entity_id
_entity_poly.type
_entity_poly.pdbx_seq_one_letter_code
_entity_poly.pdbx_strand_id
1 'polypeptide(L)'
;MMFNAIRQRTVAGLFKIIRRLEQKEHSRHLGRDKVSILIFFHGFDSVSVHRALVVGKTLGGRGYRVEFAGTGPFADRVREAEFPLHGLATPIQDLGSVLNFGTNEADHDSAIQQSVEAEQALISCLKPDFAIVDSRPTMRVTSALAGIDVVCITSAYNMPEYSYSNHSPEFVRTWDALIGRTIHREWPCGATFRAMYLLCDIPAVHPLGSEMPDNYSFVGPLLEGLDVEEQGDMVREGLYWELRTLEVDWSSIQEALQKLGRQGIRQWVVPPVGVHIDPIENGKIVDPSFLPQAASQAALFAGGGDPGFFYQALFKGIPVIGLPTNEPQDYFSDRLQALGLGIKLSYRDFTRPMALVQSVEGVLNHYAIFAKRCRAFATDIRGWQDAHRVADIVDGYWMNRTKKNQLDSQYQMSQRDFVRQLSLSTVLNDEQIEEMLENGCNHQMPHEVRPDGIWYDRFDSWNWLYDNDARFFARDYEAREEMRSFFITKKNGALHPAMDRQRLQLTYTFTLSAIEDATHNMRVFLPYPIATDFQTDIKLLSCHPTEMQEHFLPHAGFFYGCPAVCDFSSGEAYTFSYVCELTVYSRVMGTTGITQTLTPEQFECYTIVDESLVEHPLVRRCWEDVGMDEGTSDLEKARLLYDYLAKNKHFKKTKDTCQCYKCSTLKALTDDGGHCITLARAFIALCRLQNIPAREQTGAIAVNPLGPNQYENWTYNEGVFGHTWAEVFIADFGWVPVEFHGISIGTPALTEANVQNEVLRHKVMENSDPYFDFFFGHLDCFHVVCSNAVKEMPPAVVYEETDNGLPHIHRPDALREEYRLVFGCI
;
A
#
# COMPACT_ATOMS: atom_id res chain seq x y z
N MET A 1 -18.84 13.95 -32.46
CA MET A 1 -18.59 13.04 -31.31
C MET A 1 -17.77 11.80 -31.70
N MET A 2 -18.09 11.09 -32.78
CA MET A 2 -17.36 9.88 -33.21
C MET A 2 -15.88 10.11 -33.62
N PHE A 3 -15.56 11.27 -34.20
CA PHE A 3 -14.17 11.64 -34.55
C PHE A 3 -13.27 11.96 -33.34
N ASN A 4 -13.82 12.50 -32.24
CA ASN A 4 -13.04 12.77 -31.02
C ASN A 4 -12.71 11.49 -30.25
N ALA A 5 -13.61 10.50 -30.23
CA ALA A 5 -13.37 9.20 -29.61
C ALA A 5 -12.29 8.39 -30.36
N ILE A 6 -12.26 8.48 -31.70
CA ILE A 6 -11.20 7.85 -32.51
C ILE A 6 -9.87 8.55 -32.28
N ARG A 7 -9.84 9.90 -32.26
CA ARG A 7 -8.61 10.67 -32.03
C ARG A 7 -8.03 10.43 -30.62
N GLN A 8 -8.87 10.36 -29.58
CA GLN A 8 -8.43 10.02 -28.21
C GLN A 8 -7.88 8.59 -28.10
N ARG A 9 -8.49 7.61 -28.78
CA ARG A 9 -7.98 6.21 -28.81
C ARG A 9 -6.66 6.10 -29.57
N THR A 10 -6.49 6.80 -30.69
CA THR A 10 -5.25 6.79 -31.47
C THR A 10 -4.11 7.50 -30.74
N VAL A 11 -4.39 8.62 -30.06
CA VAL A 11 -3.41 9.35 -29.24
C VAL A 11 -3.01 8.51 -28.01
N ALA A 12 -3.96 7.89 -27.31
CA ALA A 12 -3.65 6.97 -26.20
C ALA A 12 -2.84 5.75 -26.67
N GLY A 13 -3.12 5.22 -27.87
CA GLY A 13 -2.35 4.15 -28.50
C GLY A 13 -0.90 4.55 -28.82
N LEU A 14 -0.71 5.76 -29.36
CA LEU A 14 0.63 6.31 -29.63
C LEU A 14 1.42 6.57 -28.35
N PHE A 15 0.82 7.17 -27.32
CA PHE A 15 1.45 7.36 -26.02
C PHE A 15 1.84 6.03 -25.36
N LYS A 16 1.00 4.99 -25.51
CA LYS A 16 1.30 3.64 -24.98
C LYS A 16 2.47 2.98 -25.73
N ILE A 17 2.65 3.26 -27.02
CA ILE A 17 3.78 2.80 -27.83
C ILE A 17 5.06 3.58 -27.50
N ILE A 18 4.99 4.90 -27.39
CA ILE A 18 6.12 5.76 -27.01
C ILE A 18 6.61 5.39 -25.61
N ARG A 19 5.71 5.26 -24.63
CA ARG A 19 6.04 4.85 -23.26
C ARG A 19 6.63 3.44 -23.20
N ARG A 20 6.18 2.51 -24.05
CA ARG A 20 6.79 1.18 -24.21
C ARG A 20 8.18 1.24 -24.84
N LEU A 21 8.42 2.14 -25.80
CA LEU A 21 9.73 2.32 -26.43
C LEU A 21 10.73 2.96 -25.45
N GLU A 22 10.31 4.00 -24.71
CA GLU A 22 11.09 4.64 -23.65
C GLU A 22 11.39 3.68 -22.49
N GLN A 23 10.42 2.86 -22.07
CA GLN A 23 10.63 1.78 -21.10
C GLN A 23 11.61 0.72 -21.63
N LYS A 24 11.55 0.36 -22.92
CA LYS A 24 12.50 -0.57 -23.54
C LYS A 24 13.92 0.00 -23.59
N GLU A 25 14.06 1.31 -23.78
CA GLU A 25 15.34 2.00 -23.85
C GLU A 25 15.97 2.18 -22.47
N HIS A 26 15.20 2.63 -21.46
CA HIS A 26 15.65 2.66 -20.06
C HIS A 26 15.92 1.27 -19.49
N SER A 27 15.13 0.26 -19.88
CA SER A 27 15.31 -1.13 -19.46
C SER A 27 16.66 -1.69 -19.92
N ARG A 28 17.26 -1.19 -21.00
CA ARG A 28 18.63 -1.60 -21.42
C ARG A 28 19.73 -1.10 -20.49
N HIS A 29 19.46 -0.12 -19.64
CA HIS A 29 20.43 0.47 -18.70
C HIS A 29 20.24 0.00 -17.24
N LEU A 30 19.30 -0.91 -16.99
CA LEU A 30 19.15 -1.58 -15.69
C LEU A 30 20.43 -2.40 -15.40
N GLY A 31 21.16 -2.06 -14.33
CA GLY A 31 22.28 -2.84 -13.81
C GLY A 31 21.82 -4.16 -13.18
N ARG A 32 21.16 -5.02 -13.96
CA ARG A 32 20.54 -6.28 -13.52
C ARG A 32 21.52 -7.24 -12.88
N ASP A 33 22.76 -7.20 -13.35
CA ASP A 33 23.88 -7.98 -12.83
C ASP A 33 24.25 -7.60 -11.38
N LYS A 34 23.74 -6.46 -10.88
CA LYS A 34 23.90 -6.02 -9.49
C LYS A 34 22.69 -6.36 -8.62
N VAL A 35 21.59 -6.82 -9.21
CA VAL A 35 20.37 -7.15 -8.48
C VAL A 35 20.37 -8.65 -8.18
N SER A 36 20.33 -8.98 -6.89
CA SER A 36 20.28 -10.34 -6.37
C SER A 36 18.83 -10.74 -6.05
N ILE A 37 18.39 -11.87 -6.61
CA ILE A 37 17.05 -12.41 -6.45
C ILE A 37 17.17 -13.78 -5.79
N LEU A 38 16.46 -13.96 -4.67
CA LEU A 38 16.36 -15.25 -4.00
C LEU A 38 14.97 -15.86 -4.24
N ILE A 39 14.92 -17.01 -4.92
CA ILE A 39 13.69 -17.72 -5.25
C ILE A 39 13.45 -18.85 -4.24
N PHE A 40 12.40 -18.69 -3.45
CA PHE A 40 11.90 -19.67 -2.49
C PHE A 40 10.87 -20.58 -3.17
N PHE A 41 11.03 -21.89 -3.00
CA PHE A 41 10.10 -22.88 -3.53
C PHE A 41 9.85 -24.01 -2.52
N HIS A 42 8.78 -24.77 -2.76
CA HIS A 42 8.43 -25.95 -1.97
C HIS A 42 8.96 -27.23 -2.62
N GLY A 43 10.06 -27.79 -2.12
CA GLY A 43 10.77 -28.88 -2.78
C GLY A 43 10.08 -30.25 -2.76
N PHE A 44 8.95 -30.37 -2.06
CA PHE A 44 8.06 -31.55 -2.06
C PHE A 44 6.91 -31.41 -3.08
N ASP A 45 6.73 -30.22 -3.65
CA ASP A 45 5.77 -29.97 -4.74
C ASP A 45 6.52 -29.77 -6.06
N SER A 46 6.42 -30.77 -6.94
CA SER A 46 7.08 -30.75 -8.25
C SER A 46 6.68 -29.55 -9.11
N VAL A 47 5.46 -29.01 -8.92
CA VAL A 47 4.95 -27.87 -9.68
C VAL A 47 5.60 -26.58 -9.19
N SER A 48 5.67 -26.39 -7.87
CA SER A 48 6.37 -25.26 -7.25
C SER A 48 7.82 -25.17 -7.75
N VAL A 49 8.54 -26.30 -7.78
CA VAL A 49 9.91 -26.33 -8.30
C VAL A 49 9.96 -25.96 -9.78
N HIS A 50 9.02 -26.46 -10.59
CA HIS A 50 9.00 -26.18 -12.03
C HIS A 50 8.76 -24.71 -12.34
N ARG A 51 7.73 -24.09 -11.74
CA ARG A 51 7.42 -22.66 -11.97
C ARG A 51 8.56 -21.77 -11.48
N ALA A 52 9.14 -22.07 -10.32
CA ALA A 52 10.31 -21.39 -9.81
C ALA A 52 11.50 -21.48 -10.78
N LEU A 53 11.76 -22.67 -11.34
CA LEU A 53 12.80 -22.89 -12.35
C LEU A 53 12.57 -22.09 -13.63
N VAL A 54 11.34 -22.07 -14.16
CA VAL A 54 10.98 -21.30 -15.36
C VAL A 54 11.22 -19.81 -15.13
N VAL A 55 10.79 -19.30 -13.96
CA VAL A 55 11.03 -17.91 -13.58
C VAL A 55 12.53 -17.63 -13.44
N GLY A 56 13.28 -18.48 -12.74
CA GLY A 56 14.71 -18.30 -12.56
C GLY A 56 15.51 -18.36 -13.86
N LYS A 57 15.20 -19.29 -14.77
CA LYS A 57 15.79 -19.34 -16.13
C LYS A 57 15.47 -18.07 -16.92
N THR A 58 14.24 -17.59 -16.84
CA THR A 58 13.81 -16.38 -17.53
C THR A 58 14.56 -15.14 -17.03
N LEU A 59 14.67 -14.99 -15.71
CA LEU A 59 15.36 -13.86 -15.08
C LEU A 59 16.88 -13.96 -15.22
N GLY A 60 17.46 -15.14 -15.08
CA GLY A 60 18.88 -15.40 -15.32
C GLY A 60 19.28 -15.11 -16.78
N GLY A 61 18.47 -15.56 -17.75
CA GLY A 61 18.65 -15.23 -19.16
C GLY A 61 18.49 -13.74 -19.48
N ARG A 62 17.78 -12.99 -18.62
CA ARG A 62 17.65 -11.52 -18.68
C ARG A 62 18.85 -10.79 -18.05
N GLY A 63 19.71 -11.50 -17.31
CA GLY A 63 20.94 -10.96 -16.71
C GLY A 63 20.86 -10.69 -15.20
N TYR A 64 19.83 -11.16 -14.50
CA TYR A 64 19.76 -11.07 -13.03
C TYR A 64 20.64 -12.10 -12.34
N ARG A 65 21.13 -11.81 -11.14
CA ARG A 65 21.71 -12.83 -10.25
C ARG A 65 20.58 -13.57 -9.56
N VAL A 66 20.40 -14.84 -9.88
CA VAL A 66 19.32 -15.66 -9.36
C VAL A 66 19.90 -16.80 -8.53
N GLU A 67 19.41 -16.92 -7.30
CA GLU A 67 19.72 -17.99 -6.37
C GLU A 67 18.42 -18.61 -5.87
N PHE A 68 18.47 -19.86 -5.45
CA PHE A 68 17.30 -20.62 -5.04
C PHE A 68 17.41 -21.10 -3.60
N ALA A 69 16.27 -21.20 -2.92
CA ALA A 69 16.17 -21.68 -1.55
C ALA A 69 15.07 -22.75 -1.44
N GLY A 70 15.45 -23.95 -1.05
CA GLY A 70 14.49 -25.05 -0.91
C GLY A 70 15.15 -26.39 -0.61
N THR A 71 14.35 -27.33 -0.13
CA THR A 71 14.76 -28.72 0.12
C THR A 71 13.60 -29.65 -0.15
N GLY A 72 13.90 -30.87 -0.61
CA GLY A 72 12.92 -31.88 -0.95
C GLY A 72 13.33 -32.70 -2.17
N PRO A 73 12.56 -33.74 -2.54
CA PRO A 73 12.90 -34.68 -3.59
C PRO A 73 13.02 -34.05 -4.99
N PHE A 74 12.36 -32.91 -5.23
CA PHE A 74 12.41 -32.23 -6.54
C PHE A 74 13.47 -31.13 -6.61
N ALA A 75 14.12 -30.77 -5.50
CA ALA A 75 15.08 -29.67 -5.44
C ALA A 75 16.33 -29.91 -6.30
N ASP A 76 16.69 -31.16 -6.57
CA ASP A 76 17.85 -31.50 -7.41
C ASP A 76 17.73 -30.97 -8.84
N ARG A 77 16.50 -30.77 -9.36
CA ARG A 77 16.27 -30.16 -10.68
C ARG A 77 16.84 -28.74 -10.77
N VAL A 78 16.94 -28.02 -9.66
CA VAL A 78 17.57 -26.70 -9.59
C VAL A 78 19.08 -26.80 -9.76
N ARG A 79 19.70 -27.81 -9.14
CA ARG A 79 21.14 -28.08 -9.29
C ARG A 79 21.49 -28.52 -10.70
N GLU A 80 20.66 -29.37 -11.31
CA GLU A 80 20.80 -29.80 -12.70
C GLU A 80 20.69 -28.63 -13.69
N ALA A 81 19.92 -27.60 -13.34
CA ALA A 81 19.84 -26.35 -14.09
C ALA A 81 20.99 -25.36 -13.80
N GLU A 82 22.02 -25.80 -13.05
CA GLU A 82 23.25 -25.06 -12.72
C GLU A 82 23.02 -23.77 -11.90
N PHE A 83 21.89 -23.64 -11.20
CA PHE A 83 21.65 -22.52 -10.30
C PHE A 83 22.20 -22.78 -8.89
N PRO A 84 22.69 -21.74 -8.17
CA PRO A 84 22.99 -21.84 -6.75
C PRO A 84 21.73 -22.23 -5.96
N LEU A 85 21.82 -23.30 -5.16
CA LEU A 85 20.74 -23.80 -4.33
C LEU A 85 21.15 -23.88 -2.85
N HIS A 86 20.42 -23.14 -2.03
CA HIS A 86 20.58 -23.09 -0.58
C HIS A 86 19.59 -24.04 0.10
N GLY A 87 20.11 -24.84 1.04
CA GLY A 87 19.28 -25.69 1.89
C GLY A 87 18.39 -24.84 2.79
N LEU A 88 17.12 -25.21 2.90
CA LEU A 88 16.14 -24.45 3.68
C LEU A 88 15.21 -25.44 4.37
N ALA A 89 15.02 -25.28 5.68
CA ALA A 89 14.14 -26.14 6.45
C ALA A 89 12.72 -26.12 5.88
N THR A 90 12.13 -27.31 5.75
CA THR A 90 10.76 -27.51 5.26
C THR A 90 10.06 -28.52 6.16
N PRO A 91 9.73 -28.12 7.40
CA PRO A 91 9.07 -29.01 8.37
C PRO A 91 7.66 -29.42 7.91
N ILE A 92 7.00 -28.56 7.12
CA ILE A 92 5.70 -28.85 6.51
C ILE A 92 5.94 -29.39 5.10
N GLN A 93 5.93 -30.72 4.94
CA GLN A 93 6.18 -31.36 3.64
C GLN A 93 4.92 -31.42 2.75
N ASP A 94 3.77 -31.67 3.36
CA ASP A 94 2.46 -31.70 2.70
C ASP A 94 1.66 -30.46 3.09
N LEU A 95 1.49 -29.52 2.15
CA LEU A 95 0.73 -28.29 2.38
C LEU A 95 -0.79 -28.55 2.45
N GLY A 96 -1.27 -29.66 1.89
CA GLY A 96 -2.67 -30.08 1.96
C GLY A 96 -3.06 -30.66 3.32
N SER A 97 -2.07 -31.06 4.13
CA SER A 97 -2.29 -31.63 5.47
C SER A 97 -3.07 -30.70 6.42
N VAL A 98 -3.03 -29.38 6.19
CA VAL A 98 -3.78 -28.37 6.96
C VAL A 98 -5.30 -28.51 6.79
N LEU A 99 -5.76 -29.15 5.71
CA LEU A 99 -7.17 -29.44 5.46
C LEU A 99 -7.66 -30.71 6.17
N ASN A 100 -6.76 -31.53 6.74
CA ASN A 100 -7.12 -32.77 7.41
C ASN A 100 -7.64 -32.51 8.83
N PHE A 101 -8.87 -32.95 9.10
CA PHE A 101 -9.44 -32.94 10.45
C PHE A 101 -8.70 -33.94 11.35
N GLY A 102 -7.98 -33.45 12.37
CA GLY A 102 -7.40 -34.27 13.44
C GLY A 102 -5.89 -34.18 13.64
N THR A 103 -5.17 -33.32 12.89
CA THR A 103 -3.76 -33.00 13.18
C THR A 103 -3.63 -32.08 14.39
N ASN A 104 -2.57 -32.26 15.18
CA ASN A 104 -2.31 -31.48 16.39
C ASN A 104 -1.87 -30.05 16.03
N GLU A 105 -2.62 -29.04 16.48
CA GLU A 105 -2.39 -27.63 16.16
C GLU A 105 -1.01 -27.12 16.60
N ALA A 106 -0.50 -27.62 17.73
CA ALA A 106 0.80 -27.23 18.26
C ALA A 106 1.98 -27.63 17.35
N ASP A 107 1.82 -28.71 16.58
CA ASP A 107 2.87 -29.18 15.67
C ASP A 107 2.98 -28.25 14.44
N HIS A 108 1.86 -27.69 13.99
CA HIS A 108 1.83 -26.73 12.90
C HIS A 108 2.42 -25.37 13.30
N ASP A 109 2.10 -24.86 14.50
CA ASP A 109 2.66 -23.61 15.01
C ASP A 109 4.20 -23.69 15.09
N SER A 110 4.72 -24.78 15.65
CA SER A 110 6.17 -25.02 15.72
C SER A 110 6.80 -25.12 14.34
N ALA A 111 6.13 -25.75 13.38
CA ALA A 111 6.63 -25.89 12.01
C ALA A 111 6.64 -24.56 11.24
N ILE A 112 5.63 -23.70 11.47
CA ILE A 112 5.55 -22.35 10.92
C ILE A 112 6.71 -21.51 11.47
N GLN A 113 6.92 -21.50 12.78
CA GLN A 113 8.00 -20.76 13.41
C GLN A 113 9.37 -21.18 12.89
N GLN A 114 9.66 -22.48 12.83
CA GLN A 114 10.92 -22.99 12.27
C GLN A 114 11.13 -22.60 10.81
N SER A 115 10.05 -22.53 10.01
CA SER A 115 10.13 -22.11 8.62
C SER A 115 10.49 -20.62 8.51
N VAL A 116 9.83 -19.76 9.30
CA VAL A 116 10.10 -18.31 9.33
C VAL A 116 11.54 -18.02 9.79
N GLU A 117 11.99 -18.66 10.86
CA GLU A 117 13.36 -18.50 11.38
C GLU A 117 14.42 -18.90 10.34
N ALA A 118 14.21 -20.02 9.65
CA ALA A 118 15.12 -20.48 8.60
C ALA A 118 15.15 -19.55 7.39
N GLU A 119 13.98 -19.03 6.99
CA GLU A 119 13.86 -18.05 5.89
C GLU A 119 14.55 -16.73 6.25
N GLN A 120 14.34 -16.20 7.47
CA GLN A 120 15.00 -14.97 7.94
C GLN A 120 16.51 -15.11 8.04
N ALA A 121 17.00 -16.25 8.53
CA ALA A 121 18.43 -16.52 8.62
C ALA A 121 19.09 -16.50 7.23
N LEU A 122 18.43 -17.09 6.24
CA LEU A 122 18.94 -17.14 4.87
C LEU A 122 18.91 -15.75 4.21
N ILE A 123 17.82 -14.99 4.39
CA ILE A 123 17.70 -13.62 3.87
C ILE A 123 18.76 -12.71 4.51
N SER A 124 18.97 -12.83 5.82
CA SER A 124 20.00 -12.05 6.54
C SER A 124 21.41 -12.37 6.07
N CYS A 125 21.67 -13.63 5.71
CA CYS A 125 22.96 -14.10 5.23
C CYS A 125 23.25 -13.64 3.78
N LEU A 126 22.28 -13.81 2.88
CA LEU A 126 22.47 -13.57 1.45
C LEU A 126 22.16 -12.13 1.03
N LYS A 127 21.38 -11.40 1.85
CA LYS A 127 20.92 -10.03 1.61
C LYS A 127 20.41 -9.81 0.17
N PRO A 128 19.42 -10.61 -0.30
CA PRO A 128 18.85 -10.41 -1.62
C PRO A 128 18.11 -9.08 -1.70
N ASP A 129 18.02 -8.50 -2.90
CA ASP A 129 17.32 -7.23 -3.12
C ASP A 129 15.80 -7.39 -3.02
N PHE A 130 15.28 -8.57 -3.39
CA PHE A 130 13.91 -9.01 -3.16
C PHE A 130 13.80 -10.54 -3.29
N ALA A 131 12.71 -11.10 -2.78
CA ALA A 131 12.40 -12.52 -2.84
C ALA A 131 11.32 -12.83 -3.89
N ILE A 132 11.42 -13.98 -4.55
CA ILE A 132 10.31 -14.58 -5.29
C ILE A 132 9.90 -15.84 -4.55
N VAL A 133 8.60 -16.09 -4.42
CA VAL A 133 8.09 -17.25 -3.68
C VAL A 133 7.03 -18.01 -4.46
N ASP A 134 7.10 -19.34 -4.40
CA ASP A 134 6.04 -20.24 -4.84
C ASP A 134 5.76 -21.32 -3.78
N SER A 135 4.48 -21.57 -3.50
CA SER A 135 3.99 -22.57 -2.54
C SER A 135 4.67 -22.52 -1.14
N ARG A 136 5.07 -21.33 -0.65
CA ARG A 136 5.52 -21.15 0.74
C ARG A 136 4.69 -20.07 1.46
N PRO A 137 3.68 -20.46 2.26
CA PRO A 137 2.74 -19.51 2.86
C PRO A 137 3.40 -18.62 3.94
N THR A 138 4.51 -19.06 4.55
CA THR A 138 5.26 -18.33 5.59
C THR A 138 6.02 -17.11 5.09
N MET A 139 6.37 -17.05 3.80
CA MET A 139 7.26 -16.01 3.27
C MET A 139 6.69 -14.59 3.38
N ARG A 140 5.37 -14.39 3.39
CA ARG A 140 4.79 -13.06 3.59
C ARG A 140 5.11 -12.51 4.99
N VAL A 141 5.12 -13.38 5.99
CA VAL A 141 5.49 -13.05 7.36
C VAL A 141 6.98 -12.74 7.42
N THR A 142 7.79 -13.65 6.88
CA THR A 142 9.24 -13.49 6.83
C THR A 142 9.63 -12.19 6.11
N SER A 143 8.92 -11.84 5.03
CA SER A 143 9.15 -10.61 4.27
C SER A 143 8.88 -9.36 5.09
N ALA A 144 7.81 -9.36 5.88
CA ALA A 144 7.53 -8.29 6.83
C ALA A 144 8.64 -8.19 7.88
N LEU A 145 8.96 -9.30 8.54
CA LEU A 145 9.97 -9.31 9.61
C LEU A 145 11.38 -8.95 9.12
N ALA A 146 11.72 -9.28 7.88
CA ALA A 146 13.03 -9.02 7.29
C ALA A 146 13.09 -7.71 6.47
N GLY A 147 11.98 -7.00 6.30
CA GLY A 147 11.91 -5.76 5.52
C GLY A 147 12.26 -5.94 4.04
N ILE A 148 11.89 -7.08 3.45
CA ILE A 148 12.22 -7.42 2.06
C ILE A 148 10.96 -7.53 1.20
N ASP A 149 11.01 -6.98 -0.01
CA ASP A 149 9.93 -7.09 -0.98
C ASP A 149 9.77 -8.54 -1.45
N VAL A 150 8.52 -8.93 -1.75
CA VAL A 150 8.18 -10.29 -2.18
C VAL A 150 7.34 -10.31 -3.45
N VAL A 151 7.68 -11.23 -4.35
CA VAL A 151 6.93 -11.53 -5.55
C VAL A 151 6.36 -12.95 -5.44
N CYS A 152 5.05 -13.08 -5.32
CA CYS A 152 4.35 -14.33 -5.12
C CYS A 152 3.89 -14.92 -6.45
N ILE A 153 4.30 -16.14 -6.77
CA ILE A 153 3.69 -16.95 -7.83
C ILE A 153 2.42 -17.57 -7.26
N THR A 154 1.28 -17.32 -7.89
CA THR A 154 -0.02 -17.84 -7.42
C THR A 154 -0.97 -18.07 -8.58
N SER A 155 -1.98 -18.92 -8.38
CA SER A 155 -3.04 -19.12 -9.37
C SER A 155 -4.02 -17.94 -9.39
N ALA A 156 -4.63 -17.67 -10.55
CA ALA A 156 -5.51 -16.53 -10.72
C ALA A 156 -6.77 -16.59 -9.86
N TYR A 157 -7.28 -17.78 -9.52
CA TYR A 157 -8.47 -17.91 -8.66
C TYR A 157 -8.23 -17.48 -7.20
N ASN A 158 -6.97 -17.25 -6.79
CA ASN A 158 -6.62 -16.72 -5.47
C ASN A 158 -6.68 -15.18 -5.39
N MET A 159 -7.06 -14.49 -6.48
CA MET A 159 -7.19 -13.03 -6.47
C MET A 159 -8.43 -12.59 -5.65
N PRO A 160 -8.36 -11.48 -4.89
CA PRO A 160 -9.50 -11.01 -4.08
C PRO A 160 -10.76 -10.73 -4.91
N GLU A 161 -10.62 -10.16 -6.11
CA GLU A 161 -11.72 -9.76 -6.99
C GLU A 161 -12.10 -10.84 -8.02
N TYR A 162 -11.86 -12.12 -7.71
CA TYR A 162 -12.15 -13.20 -8.64
C TYR A 162 -13.66 -13.34 -8.88
N SER A 163 -14.10 -13.21 -10.13
CA SER A 163 -15.51 -13.17 -10.54
C SER A 163 -16.33 -14.41 -10.17
N TYR A 164 -15.67 -15.51 -9.86
CA TYR A 164 -16.31 -16.77 -9.45
C TYR A 164 -15.83 -17.12 -8.03
N SER A 165 -16.18 -16.27 -7.06
CA SER A 165 -15.76 -16.41 -5.66
C SER A 165 -16.11 -17.78 -5.07
N ASN A 166 -15.20 -18.29 -4.24
CA ASN A 166 -15.38 -19.52 -3.47
C ASN A 166 -16.47 -19.35 -2.42
N HIS A 167 -17.31 -20.37 -2.29
CA HIS A 167 -17.99 -20.67 -1.03
C HIS A 167 -17.34 -21.91 -0.41
N SER A 168 -16.10 -21.79 0.05
CA SER A 168 -15.56 -22.78 0.98
C SER A 168 -16.38 -22.69 2.27
N PRO A 169 -16.91 -23.80 2.82
CA PRO A 169 -17.66 -23.74 4.06
C PRO A 169 -16.83 -23.09 5.18
N GLU A 170 -17.45 -22.31 6.06
CA GLU A 170 -16.78 -21.53 7.12
C GLU A 170 -15.84 -22.35 8.02
N PHE A 171 -16.02 -23.68 8.06
CA PHE A 171 -15.20 -24.59 8.86
C PHE A 171 -13.89 -25.04 8.19
N VAL A 172 -13.63 -24.68 6.92
CA VAL A 172 -12.39 -25.03 6.22
C VAL A 172 -11.25 -24.14 6.69
N ARG A 173 -10.17 -24.74 7.20
CA ARG A 173 -8.97 -24.01 7.65
C ARG A 173 -8.21 -23.43 6.47
N THR A 174 -7.76 -22.19 6.59
CA THR A 174 -6.87 -21.54 5.60
C THR A 174 -5.47 -21.32 6.19
N TRP A 175 -4.48 -21.21 5.31
CA TRP A 175 -3.12 -20.87 5.69
C TRP A 175 -3.03 -19.51 6.39
N ASP A 176 -3.78 -18.51 5.93
CA ASP A 176 -3.83 -17.19 6.56
C ASP A 176 -4.35 -17.25 8.00
N ALA A 177 -5.38 -18.06 8.28
CA ALA A 177 -5.91 -18.23 9.62
C ALA A 177 -4.92 -18.93 10.56
N LEU A 178 -4.19 -19.94 10.05
CA LEU A 178 -3.18 -20.66 10.81
C LEU A 178 -1.98 -19.76 11.15
N ILE A 179 -1.46 -19.05 10.14
CA ILE A 179 -0.36 -18.09 10.26
C ILE A 179 -0.72 -16.96 11.22
N GLY A 180 -1.92 -16.38 11.08
CA GLY A 180 -2.40 -15.34 11.99
C GLY A 180 -2.33 -15.79 13.44
N ARG A 181 -2.86 -16.99 13.76
CA ARG A 181 -2.82 -17.57 15.11
C ARG A 181 -1.41 -17.71 15.67
N THR A 182 -0.47 -18.24 14.88
CA THR A 182 0.91 -18.48 15.33
C THR A 182 1.66 -17.18 15.63
N ILE A 183 1.43 -16.13 14.83
CA ILE A 183 2.30 -14.94 14.79
C ILE A 183 1.73 -13.73 15.56
N HIS A 184 0.51 -13.81 16.10
CA HIS A 184 -0.09 -12.80 17.00
C HIS A 184 0.73 -12.47 18.27
N ARG A 185 1.90 -13.09 18.48
CA ARG A 185 2.77 -12.83 19.64
C ARG A 185 3.91 -11.83 19.39
N GLU A 186 4.38 -11.62 18.15
CA GLU A 186 5.61 -10.83 17.90
C GLU A 186 5.65 -10.15 16.51
N TRP A 187 4.52 -9.73 15.93
CA TRP A 187 4.56 -8.88 14.72
C TRP A 187 4.88 -7.43 15.12
N PRO A 188 6.02 -6.83 14.72
CA PRO A 188 6.24 -5.40 14.91
C PRO A 188 5.24 -4.65 14.02
N CYS A 189 4.25 -4.00 14.64
CA CYS A 189 3.37 -3.07 13.96
C CYS A 189 4.27 -2.01 13.28
N GLY A 190 4.39 -2.03 11.95
CA GLY A 190 5.25 -1.08 11.21
C GLY A 190 6.15 -1.66 10.11
N ALA A 191 6.25 -2.97 9.95
CA ALA A 191 7.01 -3.55 8.83
C ALA A 191 6.34 -3.27 7.47
N THR A 192 6.90 -2.34 6.68
CA THR A 192 6.45 -2.03 5.32
C THR A 192 7.24 -2.85 4.29
N PHE A 193 6.58 -3.85 3.68
CA PHE A 193 7.12 -4.58 2.54
C PHE A 193 6.14 -4.52 1.37
N ARG A 194 6.64 -4.61 0.14
CA ARG A 194 5.78 -4.66 -1.05
C ARG A 194 5.54 -6.10 -1.47
N ALA A 195 4.30 -6.40 -1.84
CA ALA A 195 3.92 -7.68 -2.41
C ALA A 195 3.39 -7.52 -3.83
N MET A 196 3.98 -8.26 -4.77
CA MET A 196 3.50 -8.40 -6.15
C MET A 196 3.07 -9.84 -6.39
N TYR A 197 2.07 -10.06 -7.24
CA TYR A 197 1.52 -11.38 -7.54
C TYR A 197 1.62 -11.69 -9.02
N LEU A 198 2.37 -12.74 -9.36
CA LEU A 198 2.45 -13.31 -10.70
C LEU A 198 1.39 -14.41 -10.82
N LEU A 199 0.32 -14.12 -11.55
CA LEU A 199 -0.77 -15.05 -11.78
C LEU A 199 -0.35 -16.07 -12.86
N CYS A 200 -0.11 -17.32 -12.45
CA CYS A 200 0.34 -18.41 -13.32
C CYS A 200 -0.78 -18.99 -14.20
N ASP A 201 -1.55 -18.10 -14.82
CA ASP A 201 -2.78 -18.38 -15.55
C ASP A 201 -2.94 -17.39 -16.71
N ILE A 202 -4.04 -17.54 -17.45
CA ILE A 202 -4.44 -16.59 -18.49
C ILE A 202 -5.85 -16.02 -18.24
N PRO A 203 -6.09 -14.74 -18.60
CA PRO A 203 -7.39 -14.10 -18.43
C PRO A 203 -8.54 -14.81 -19.16
N ALA A 204 -8.23 -15.56 -20.22
CA ALA A 204 -9.25 -16.31 -20.98
C ALA A 204 -9.83 -17.49 -20.17
N VAL A 205 -9.02 -18.13 -19.33
CA VAL A 205 -9.47 -19.22 -18.43
C VAL A 205 -10.04 -18.62 -17.15
N HIS A 206 -9.35 -17.64 -16.58
CA HIS A 206 -9.72 -16.97 -15.34
C HIS A 206 -9.97 -15.47 -15.59
N PRO A 207 -11.18 -15.09 -16.05
CA PRO A 207 -11.49 -13.71 -16.38
C PRO A 207 -11.61 -12.83 -15.14
N LEU A 208 -11.19 -11.57 -15.29
CA LEU A 208 -11.27 -10.54 -14.26
C LEU A 208 -12.73 -10.09 -14.00
N GLY A 209 -12.94 -9.52 -12.81
CA GLY A 209 -14.15 -8.77 -12.45
C GLY A 209 -14.14 -7.34 -13.01
N SER A 210 -14.43 -6.35 -12.18
CA SER A 210 -14.55 -4.95 -12.58
C SER A 210 -13.21 -4.27 -12.90
N GLU A 211 -12.15 -4.49 -12.11
CA GLU A 211 -10.78 -3.97 -12.34
C GLU A 211 -9.73 -4.91 -11.69
N MET A 212 -8.49 -4.95 -12.20
CA MET A 212 -7.38 -5.74 -11.64
C MET A 212 -6.51 -4.85 -10.73
N PRO A 213 -6.18 -5.26 -9.50
CA PRO A 213 -5.28 -4.48 -8.66
C PRO A 213 -3.89 -4.32 -9.28
N ASP A 214 -3.27 -3.16 -9.06
CA ASP A 214 -2.01 -2.76 -9.70
C ASP A 214 -0.81 -3.70 -9.40
N ASN A 215 -0.89 -4.45 -8.31
CA ASN A 215 0.16 -5.38 -7.88
C ASN A 215 -0.05 -6.84 -8.33
N TYR A 216 -1.07 -7.13 -9.14
CA TYR A 216 -1.30 -8.43 -9.75
C TYR A 216 -0.95 -8.40 -11.23
N SER A 217 -0.45 -9.50 -11.79
CA SER A 217 -0.13 -9.58 -13.21
C SER A 217 -0.19 -11.01 -13.72
N PHE A 218 -0.98 -11.24 -14.77
CA PHE A 218 -0.95 -12.52 -15.47
C PHE A 218 0.38 -12.72 -16.19
N VAL A 219 1.01 -13.87 -15.94
CA VAL A 219 2.28 -14.28 -16.54
C VAL A 219 2.14 -15.48 -17.48
N GLY A 220 0.94 -16.06 -17.57
CA GLY A 220 0.74 -17.33 -18.26
C GLY A 220 1.15 -18.52 -17.39
N PRO A 221 1.02 -19.75 -17.90
CA PRO A 221 1.16 -20.97 -17.11
C PRO A 221 2.61 -21.36 -16.75
N LEU A 222 3.61 -20.53 -17.08
CA LEU A 222 5.02 -20.74 -16.75
C LEU A 222 5.53 -22.15 -17.15
N LEU A 223 5.50 -22.43 -18.45
CA LEU A 223 5.88 -23.74 -19.02
C LEU A 223 7.29 -23.72 -19.64
N GLU A 224 7.97 -24.87 -19.67
CA GLU A 224 9.24 -25.04 -20.39
C GLU A 224 9.04 -25.55 -21.83
N GLY A 225 9.78 -24.99 -22.79
CA GLY A 225 10.12 -25.68 -24.04
C GLY A 225 8.98 -26.03 -25.00
N LEU A 226 7.90 -25.25 -25.03
CA LEU A 226 6.84 -25.45 -26.03
C LEU A 226 7.27 -24.93 -27.41
N ASP A 227 7.87 -25.80 -28.23
CA ASP A 227 8.01 -25.56 -29.67
C ASP A 227 6.62 -25.66 -30.32
N VAL A 228 5.91 -24.53 -30.41
CA VAL A 228 4.64 -24.43 -31.14
C VAL A 228 4.93 -24.05 -32.59
N GLU A 229 5.54 -24.97 -33.34
CA GLU A 229 5.49 -24.88 -34.79
C GLU A 229 4.01 -24.90 -35.25
N GLU A 230 3.70 -24.17 -36.33
CA GLU A 230 2.39 -24.22 -36.96
C GLU A 230 2.14 -25.63 -37.49
N GLN A 231 1.54 -26.47 -36.66
CA GLN A 231 1.03 -27.76 -37.09
C GLN A 231 -0.15 -27.47 -38.00
N GLY A 232 0.04 -27.71 -39.30
CA GLY A 232 -1.05 -27.76 -40.28
C GLY A 232 -2.08 -28.85 -39.91
N ASP A 233 -3.06 -29.12 -40.78
CA ASP A 233 -4.07 -30.16 -40.54
C ASP A 233 -3.42 -31.56 -40.41
N MET A 234 -3.02 -31.90 -39.19
CA MET A 234 -2.51 -33.22 -38.80
C MET A 234 -3.66 -34.09 -38.31
N VAL A 235 -3.73 -35.32 -38.81
CA VAL A 235 -4.65 -36.35 -38.30
C VAL A 235 -4.12 -36.83 -36.95
N ARG A 236 -4.88 -36.55 -35.89
CA ARG A 236 -4.58 -36.97 -34.51
C ARG A 236 -5.51 -38.12 -34.12
N GLU A 237 -4.97 -39.12 -33.43
CA GLU A 237 -5.65 -40.33 -32.97
C GLU A 237 -5.14 -40.78 -31.59
N GLY A 238 -6.03 -41.38 -30.79
CA GLY A 238 -5.66 -41.93 -29.49
C GLY A 238 -5.62 -40.90 -28.34
N LEU A 239 -5.25 -41.37 -27.15
CA LEU A 239 -5.35 -40.65 -25.89
C LEU A 239 -4.00 -40.54 -25.19
N TYR A 240 -3.71 -39.34 -24.69
CA TYR A 240 -2.65 -39.12 -23.71
C TYR A 240 -3.26 -39.02 -22.31
N TRP A 241 -2.79 -39.88 -21.42
CA TRP A 241 -3.22 -39.95 -20.03
C TRP A 241 -2.14 -39.39 -19.11
N GLU A 242 -2.43 -38.26 -18.47
CA GLU A 242 -1.59 -37.63 -17.45
C GLU A 242 -2.17 -37.95 -16.07
N LEU A 243 -1.66 -39.01 -15.43
CA LEU A 243 -2.26 -39.56 -14.22
C LEU A 243 -1.31 -39.50 -13.02
N ARG A 244 -0.17 -38.80 -13.13
CA ARG A 244 0.88 -38.80 -12.11
C ARG A 244 0.43 -38.39 -10.71
N THR A 245 -0.50 -37.44 -10.65
CA THR A 245 -1.01 -36.87 -9.40
C THR A 245 -2.41 -37.40 -9.06
N LEU A 246 -2.85 -38.48 -9.71
CA LEU A 246 -4.18 -39.04 -9.51
C LEU A 246 -4.18 -39.98 -8.30
N GLU A 247 -4.80 -39.54 -7.22
CA GLU A 247 -4.94 -40.30 -5.97
C GLU A 247 -6.25 -41.09 -5.93
N VAL A 248 -6.26 -42.26 -6.58
CA VAL A 248 -7.42 -43.16 -6.63
C VAL A 248 -7.01 -44.63 -6.53
N ASP A 249 -8.00 -45.49 -6.30
CA ASP A 249 -7.87 -46.92 -6.57
C ASP A 249 -7.63 -47.15 -8.07
N TRP A 250 -6.44 -47.69 -8.38
CA TRP A 250 -5.95 -47.89 -9.73
C TRP A 250 -6.62 -49.04 -10.48
N SER A 251 -7.27 -49.97 -9.77
CA SER A 251 -7.90 -51.15 -10.39
C SER A 251 -8.97 -50.75 -11.41
N SER A 252 -9.80 -49.77 -11.07
CA SER A 252 -10.85 -49.23 -11.94
C SER A 252 -10.29 -48.48 -13.16
N ILE A 253 -9.23 -47.69 -12.95
CA ILE A 253 -8.58 -46.96 -14.05
C ILE A 253 -7.92 -47.94 -15.02
N GLN A 254 -7.22 -48.94 -14.50
CA GLN A 254 -6.60 -49.97 -15.31
C GLN A 254 -7.63 -50.76 -16.14
N GLU A 255 -8.79 -51.11 -15.57
CA GLU A 255 -9.87 -51.76 -16.33
C GLU A 255 -10.37 -50.88 -17.48
N ALA A 256 -10.52 -49.57 -17.28
CA ALA A 256 -10.91 -48.64 -18.33
C ALA A 256 -9.87 -48.57 -19.46
N LEU A 257 -8.57 -48.44 -19.10
CA LEU A 257 -7.46 -48.42 -20.07
C LEU A 257 -7.44 -49.70 -20.92
N GLN A 258 -7.65 -50.87 -20.31
CA GLN A 258 -7.70 -52.15 -21.02
C GLN A 258 -8.89 -52.23 -21.98
N LYS A 259 -10.07 -51.73 -21.58
CA LYS A 259 -11.27 -51.72 -22.44
C LYS A 259 -11.08 -50.84 -23.67
N LEU A 260 -10.56 -49.63 -23.50
CA LEU A 260 -10.24 -48.72 -24.60
C LEU A 260 -9.20 -49.35 -25.54
N GLY A 261 -8.20 -50.01 -24.98
CA GLY A 261 -7.17 -50.73 -25.74
C GLY A 261 -7.72 -51.81 -26.66
N ARG A 262 -8.62 -52.66 -26.14
CA ARG A 262 -9.34 -53.70 -26.88
C ARG A 262 -10.26 -53.16 -27.98
N GLN A 263 -10.73 -51.93 -27.82
CA GLN A 263 -11.51 -51.21 -28.84
C GLN A 263 -10.63 -50.61 -29.95
N GLY A 264 -9.31 -50.82 -29.89
CA GLY A 264 -8.37 -50.30 -30.89
C GLY A 264 -7.91 -48.87 -30.63
N ILE A 265 -8.29 -48.27 -29.49
CA ILE A 265 -7.90 -46.90 -29.15
C ILE A 265 -6.45 -46.89 -28.67
N ARG A 266 -5.61 -46.15 -29.39
CA ARG A 266 -4.19 -45.99 -29.06
C ARG A 266 -4.02 -45.13 -27.81
N GLN A 267 -3.14 -45.52 -26.90
CA GLN A 267 -2.97 -44.85 -25.60
C GLN A 267 -1.51 -44.62 -25.24
N TRP A 268 -1.23 -43.47 -24.64
CA TRP A 268 0.03 -43.14 -23.97
C TRP A 268 -0.29 -42.80 -22.53
N VAL A 269 0.30 -43.52 -21.58
CA VAL A 269 -0.08 -43.43 -20.17
C VAL A 269 1.12 -43.05 -19.32
N VAL A 270 0.97 -42.00 -18.52
CA VAL A 270 1.91 -41.60 -17.49
C VAL A 270 1.33 -41.96 -16.11
N PRO A 271 1.75 -43.07 -15.50
CA PRO A 271 1.32 -43.46 -14.15
C PRO A 271 1.88 -42.55 -13.04
N PRO A 272 1.26 -42.54 -11.85
CA PRO A 272 1.90 -42.14 -10.61
C PRO A 272 3.15 -42.95 -10.34
N VAL A 273 4.11 -42.31 -9.70
CA VAL A 273 5.36 -42.96 -9.28
C VAL A 273 5.03 -44.09 -8.30
N GLY A 274 5.60 -45.27 -8.56
CA GLY A 274 5.42 -46.46 -7.70
C GLY A 274 4.17 -47.29 -7.97
N VAL A 275 3.30 -46.88 -8.90
CA VAL A 275 2.14 -47.67 -9.33
C VAL A 275 2.55 -48.66 -10.43
N HIS A 276 2.23 -49.94 -10.23
CA HIS A 276 2.38 -50.97 -11.24
C HIS A 276 1.17 -50.96 -12.18
N ILE A 277 1.43 -50.92 -13.50
CA ILE A 277 0.38 -51.02 -14.53
C ILE A 277 0.63 -52.28 -15.37
N ASP A 278 -0.40 -53.10 -15.52
CA ASP A 278 -0.38 -54.25 -16.43
C ASP A 278 -0.28 -53.80 -17.90
N PRO A 279 0.41 -54.55 -18.78
CA PRO A 279 0.52 -54.21 -20.21
C PRO A 279 -0.85 -53.92 -20.86
N ILE A 280 -0.98 -52.73 -21.46
CA ILE A 280 -2.23 -52.25 -22.07
C ILE A 280 -2.21 -52.56 -23.57
N GLU A 281 -3.22 -53.28 -24.07
CA GLU A 281 -3.39 -53.48 -25.51
C GLU A 281 -3.54 -52.13 -26.24
N ASN A 282 -2.82 -51.92 -27.35
CA ASN A 282 -2.73 -50.61 -28.03
C ASN A 282 -2.27 -49.44 -27.12
N GLY A 283 -1.68 -49.72 -25.97
CA GLY A 283 -1.17 -48.72 -25.03
C GLY A 283 0.35 -48.77 -24.86
N LYS A 284 0.93 -47.64 -24.47
CA LYS A 284 2.34 -47.52 -24.07
C LYS A 284 2.43 -46.73 -22.77
N ILE A 285 3.19 -47.26 -21.81
CA ILE A 285 3.63 -46.47 -20.66
C ILE A 285 4.74 -45.54 -21.14
N VAL A 286 4.61 -44.24 -20.86
CA VAL A 286 5.55 -43.21 -21.29
C VAL A 286 5.96 -42.30 -20.15
N ASP A 287 7.11 -41.66 -20.32
CA ASP A 287 7.61 -40.62 -19.42
C ASP A 287 6.87 -39.29 -19.63
N PRO A 288 6.74 -38.42 -18.61
CA PRO A 288 6.20 -37.06 -18.76
C PRO A 288 6.82 -36.24 -19.90
N SER A 289 8.09 -36.44 -20.21
CA SER A 289 8.80 -35.76 -21.31
C SER A 289 8.27 -36.15 -22.69
N PHE A 290 7.36 -37.13 -22.77
CA PHE A 290 6.77 -37.62 -24.01
C PHE A 290 5.62 -36.72 -24.51
N LEU A 291 5.06 -35.83 -23.68
CA LEU A 291 3.92 -34.98 -24.06
C LEU A 291 4.16 -34.16 -25.36
N PRO A 292 5.32 -33.53 -25.60
CA PRO A 292 5.57 -32.85 -26.88
C PRO A 292 5.47 -33.78 -28.11
N GLN A 293 5.97 -35.02 -27.98
CA GLN A 293 5.86 -36.03 -29.03
C GLN A 293 4.42 -36.56 -29.15
N ALA A 294 3.73 -36.79 -28.03
CA ALA A 294 2.34 -37.21 -28.00
C ALA A 294 1.42 -36.14 -28.60
N ALA A 295 1.70 -34.85 -28.42
CA ALA A 295 0.87 -33.77 -28.96
C ALA A 295 0.78 -33.77 -30.50
N SER A 296 1.75 -34.39 -31.18
CA SER A 296 1.70 -34.62 -32.64
C SER A 296 0.79 -35.78 -33.05
N GLN A 297 0.42 -36.65 -32.11
CA GLN A 297 -0.30 -37.89 -32.37
C GLN A 297 -1.65 -37.98 -31.65
N ALA A 298 -1.76 -37.54 -30.40
CA ALA A 298 -2.92 -37.72 -29.54
C ALA A 298 -4.07 -36.79 -29.91
N ALA A 299 -5.28 -37.37 -30.05
CA ALA A 299 -6.51 -36.62 -30.31
C ALA A 299 -7.10 -36.01 -29.04
N LEU A 300 -6.79 -36.57 -27.88
CA LEU A 300 -7.43 -36.23 -26.61
C LEU A 300 -6.41 -36.32 -25.48
N PHE A 301 -6.47 -35.35 -24.57
CA PHE A 301 -5.69 -35.33 -23.34
C PHE A 301 -6.64 -35.59 -22.15
N ALA A 302 -6.30 -36.51 -21.26
CA ALA A 302 -7.11 -36.82 -20.08
C ALA A 302 -6.22 -36.94 -18.85
N GLY A 303 -6.64 -36.35 -17.73
CA GLY A 303 -5.82 -36.41 -16.53
C GLY A 303 -6.41 -35.67 -15.34
N GLY A 304 -5.78 -35.87 -14.19
CA GLY A 304 -5.97 -35.07 -12.98
C GLY A 304 -4.61 -34.53 -12.58
N GLY A 305 -4.51 -33.23 -12.24
CA GLY A 305 -3.23 -32.64 -11.87
C GLY A 305 -3.08 -31.18 -12.17
N ASP A 306 -1.82 -30.74 -12.22
CA ASP A 306 -1.43 -29.34 -12.40
C ASP A 306 -2.04 -28.72 -13.68
N PRO A 307 -2.62 -27.51 -13.59
CA PRO A 307 -3.09 -26.74 -14.74
C PRO A 307 -2.09 -26.66 -15.89
N GLY A 308 -0.78 -26.62 -15.61
CA GLY A 308 0.28 -26.54 -16.61
C GLY A 308 0.23 -27.66 -17.64
N PHE A 309 -0.12 -28.89 -17.25
CA PHE A 309 -0.23 -30.02 -18.20
C PHE A 309 -1.40 -29.84 -19.17
N PHE A 310 -2.52 -29.33 -18.69
CA PHE A 310 -3.65 -29.00 -19.54
C PHE A 310 -3.32 -27.84 -20.48
N TYR A 311 -2.62 -26.80 -19.99
CA TYR A 311 -2.19 -25.70 -20.86
C TYR A 311 -1.29 -26.19 -22.01
N GLN A 312 -0.39 -27.15 -21.78
CA GLN A 312 0.41 -27.76 -22.86
C GLN A 312 -0.46 -28.40 -23.95
N ALA A 313 -1.53 -29.11 -23.56
CA ALA A 313 -2.50 -29.67 -24.52
C ALA A 313 -3.31 -28.57 -25.24
N LEU A 314 -3.75 -27.55 -24.51
CA LEU A 314 -4.55 -26.44 -25.04
C LEU A 314 -3.77 -25.56 -26.01
N PHE A 315 -2.48 -25.29 -25.77
CA PHE A 315 -1.62 -24.58 -26.74
C PHE A 315 -1.46 -25.34 -28.06
N LYS A 316 -1.67 -26.66 -28.04
CA LYS A 316 -1.68 -27.52 -29.22
C LYS A 316 -3.09 -27.72 -29.79
N GLY A 317 -4.12 -27.10 -29.20
CA GLY A 317 -5.51 -27.25 -29.61
C GLY A 317 -6.07 -28.66 -29.41
N ILE A 318 -5.56 -29.39 -28.42
CA ILE A 318 -6.02 -30.73 -28.06
C ILE A 318 -7.17 -30.62 -27.03
N PRO A 319 -8.33 -31.23 -27.28
CA PRO A 319 -9.41 -31.35 -26.30
C PRO A 319 -8.97 -32.05 -25.02
N VAL A 320 -9.63 -31.71 -23.90
CA VAL A 320 -9.24 -32.19 -22.57
C VAL A 320 -10.37 -32.92 -21.82
N ILE A 321 -10.02 -33.88 -20.98
CA ILE A 321 -10.90 -34.48 -19.96
C ILE A 321 -10.26 -34.27 -18.58
N GLY A 322 -10.94 -33.51 -17.71
CA GLY A 322 -10.50 -33.28 -16.34
C GLY A 322 -10.97 -34.37 -15.38
N LEU A 323 -10.04 -34.92 -14.59
CA LEU A 323 -10.26 -35.93 -13.54
C LEU A 323 -9.86 -35.36 -12.16
N PRO A 324 -10.57 -34.34 -11.64
CA PRO A 324 -10.19 -33.65 -10.43
C PRO A 324 -10.28 -34.52 -9.18
N THR A 325 -9.26 -34.43 -8.33
CA THR A 325 -9.18 -35.12 -7.02
C THR A 325 -9.10 -34.16 -5.84
N ASN A 326 -8.90 -32.86 -6.10
CA ASN A 326 -8.88 -31.81 -5.10
C ASN A 326 -9.53 -30.52 -5.63
N GLU A 327 -9.74 -29.57 -4.73
CA GLU A 327 -10.47 -28.31 -5.00
C GLU A 327 -9.83 -27.48 -6.14
N PRO A 328 -8.50 -27.22 -6.17
CA PRO A 328 -7.87 -26.48 -7.27
C PRO A 328 -8.06 -27.13 -8.65
N GLN A 329 -7.95 -28.46 -8.73
CA GLN A 329 -8.17 -29.19 -9.99
C GLN A 329 -9.62 -29.09 -10.46
N ASP A 330 -10.56 -29.05 -9.52
CA ASP A 330 -11.99 -28.96 -9.81
C ASP A 330 -12.33 -27.59 -10.42
N TYR A 331 -11.83 -26.50 -9.84
CA TYR A 331 -12.01 -25.14 -10.38
C TYR A 331 -11.47 -25.02 -11.79
N PHE A 332 -10.25 -25.50 -12.00
CA PHE A 332 -9.62 -25.41 -13.31
C PHE A 332 -10.42 -26.20 -14.35
N SER A 333 -10.83 -27.43 -14.01
CA SER A 333 -11.62 -28.28 -14.90
C SER A 333 -13.00 -27.70 -15.22
N ASP A 334 -13.65 -27.02 -14.26
CA ASP A 334 -14.91 -26.31 -14.50
C ASP A 334 -14.75 -25.17 -15.50
N ARG A 335 -13.64 -24.43 -15.43
CA ARG A 335 -13.35 -23.38 -16.42
C ARG A 335 -13.15 -23.96 -17.82
N LEU A 336 -12.43 -25.08 -17.95
CA LEU A 336 -12.24 -25.75 -19.24
C LEU A 336 -13.56 -26.24 -19.84
N GLN A 337 -14.45 -26.79 -19.01
CA GLN A 337 -15.78 -27.22 -19.43
C GLN A 337 -16.67 -26.03 -19.83
N ALA A 338 -16.68 -24.95 -19.03
CA ALA A 338 -17.46 -23.75 -19.33
C ALA A 338 -17.04 -23.07 -20.64
N LEU A 339 -15.75 -23.13 -20.98
CA LEU A 339 -15.21 -22.67 -22.26
C LEU A 339 -15.47 -23.65 -23.42
N GLY A 340 -15.99 -24.85 -23.12
CA GLY A 340 -16.27 -25.87 -24.11
C GLY A 340 -15.02 -26.49 -24.74
N LEU A 341 -13.89 -26.48 -24.01
CA LEU A 341 -12.60 -27.04 -24.43
C LEU A 341 -12.47 -28.53 -24.09
N GLY A 342 -13.41 -29.05 -23.31
CA GLY A 342 -13.37 -30.40 -22.78
C GLY A 342 -14.57 -30.71 -21.90
N ILE A 343 -14.47 -31.80 -21.14
CA ILE A 343 -15.45 -32.17 -20.12
C ILE A 343 -14.75 -32.39 -18.77
N LYS A 344 -15.49 -32.17 -17.68
CA LYS A 344 -15.08 -32.51 -16.32
C LYS A 344 -15.83 -33.78 -15.88
N LEU A 345 -15.11 -34.78 -15.38
CA LEU A 345 -15.73 -35.95 -14.77
C LEU A 345 -15.73 -35.80 -13.25
N SER A 346 -16.84 -36.17 -12.60
CA SER A 346 -16.85 -36.24 -11.14
C SER A 346 -15.97 -37.40 -10.66
N TYR A 347 -15.46 -37.32 -9.43
CA TYR A 347 -14.70 -38.42 -8.79
C TYR A 347 -15.42 -39.77 -8.93
N ARG A 348 -16.74 -39.77 -8.76
CA ARG A 348 -17.58 -40.96 -8.91
C ARG A 348 -17.61 -41.52 -10.34
N ASP A 349 -17.53 -40.67 -11.34
CA ASP A 349 -17.66 -41.09 -12.74
C ASP A 349 -16.35 -41.63 -13.29
N PHE A 350 -15.21 -40.99 -13.01
CA PHE A 350 -13.93 -41.49 -13.52
C PHE A 350 -13.37 -42.68 -12.74
N THR A 351 -13.84 -42.93 -11.51
CA THR A 351 -13.54 -44.16 -10.76
C THR A 351 -14.41 -45.35 -11.17
N ARG A 352 -15.34 -45.17 -12.12
CA ARG A 352 -16.17 -46.25 -12.69
C ARG A 352 -15.67 -46.57 -14.10
N PRO A 353 -15.13 -47.78 -14.35
CA PRO A 353 -14.49 -48.12 -15.63
C PRO A 353 -15.37 -47.83 -16.84
N MET A 354 -16.66 -48.16 -16.77
CA MET A 354 -17.56 -47.98 -17.91
C MET A 354 -18.03 -46.55 -18.12
N ALA A 355 -18.18 -45.77 -17.06
CA ALA A 355 -18.49 -44.35 -17.19
C ALA A 355 -17.30 -43.60 -17.82
N LEU A 356 -16.07 -43.89 -17.36
CA LEU A 356 -14.86 -43.30 -17.95
C LEU A 356 -14.71 -43.65 -19.45
N VAL A 357 -14.91 -44.91 -19.83
CA VAL A 357 -14.89 -45.34 -21.24
C VAL A 357 -15.94 -44.60 -22.07
N GLN A 358 -17.20 -44.56 -21.60
CA GLN A 358 -18.28 -43.87 -22.31
C GLN A 358 -18.05 -42.37 -22.45
N SER A 359 -17.44 -41.74 -21.45
CA SER A 359 -17.07 -40.33 -21.50
C SER A 359 -15.98 -40.06 -22.53
N VAL A 360 -14.96 -40.92 -22.59
CA VAL A 360 -13.90 -40.86 -23.63
C VAL A 360 -14.52 -41.00 -25.03
N GLU A 361 -15.33 -42.05 -25.24
CA GLU A 361 -16.02 -42.28 -26.51
C GLU A 361 -16.93 -41.09 -26.87
N GLY A 362 -17.62 -40.52 -25.89
CA GLY A 362 -18.46 -39.35 -26.06
C GLY A 362 -17.69 -38.15 -26.60
N VAL A 363 -16.50 -37.87 -26.07
CA VAL A 363 -15.65 -36.78 -26.56
C VAL A 363 -15.10 -37.10 -27.95
N LEU A 364 -14.66 -38.33 -28.20
CA LEU A 364 -14.15 -38.75 -29.51
C LEU A 364 -15.23 -38.68 -30.61
N ASN A 365 -16.46 -39.09 -30.30
CA ASN A 365 -17.61 -38.99 -31.22
C ASN A 365 -17.95 -37.53 -31.57
N HIS A 366 -17.65 -36.59 -30.69
CA HIS A 366 -17.83 -35.15 -30.90
C HIS A 366 -16.51 -34.42 -31.17
N TYR A 367 -15.45 -35.13 -31.55
CA TYR A 367 -14.09 -34.59 -31.67
C TYR A 367 -14.03 -33.36 -32.58
N ALA A 368 -14.74 -33.36 -33.70
CA ALA A 368 -14.75 -32.23 -34.63
C ALA A 368 -15.19 -30.90 -33.97
N ILE A 369 -16.12 -30.95 -33.02
CA ILE A 369 -16.62 -29.77 -32.30
C ILE A 369 -15.57 -29.30 -31.30
N PHE A 370 -15.06 -30.20 -30.45
CA PHE A 370 -14.06 -29.88 -29.45
C PHE A 370 -12.75 -29.41 -30.08
N ALA A 371 -12.26 -30.11 -31.10
CA ALA A 371 -11.02 -29.77 -31.79
C ALA A 371 -11.11 -28.40 -32.49
N LYS A 372 -12.26 -28.05 -33.07
CA LYS A 372 -12.48 -26.70 -33.64
C LYS A 372 -12.37 -25.62 -32.57
N ARG A 373 -13.01 -25.81 -31.41
CA ARG A 373 -12.96 -24.86 -30.28
C ARG A 373 -11.56 -24.74 -29.71
N CYS A 374 -10.90 -25.87 -29.47
CA CYS A 374 -9.55 -25.89 -28.91
C CYS A 374 -8.52 -25.27 -29.85
N ARG A 375 -8.62 -25.47 -31.16
CA ARG A 375 -7.74 -24.79 -32.14
C ARG A 375 -7.95 -23.27 -32.18
N ALA A 376 -9.20 -22.82 -32.10
CA ALA A 376 -9.50 -21.39 -31.99
C ALA A 376 -8.90 -20.82 -30.70
N PHE A 377 -9.15 -21.47 -29.57
CA PHE A 377 -8.61 -21.09 -28.28
C PHE A 377 -7.09 -21.07 -28.25
N ALA A 378 -6.43 -22.09 -28.80
CA ALA A 378 -4.97 -22.18 -28.93
C ALA A 378 -4.38 -20.95 -29.67
N THR A 379 -5.08 -20.48 -30.70
CA THR A 379 -4.68 -19.29 -31.46
C THR A 379 -4.76 -18.03 -30.60
N ASP A 380 -5.85 -17.88 -29.85
CA ASP A 380 -6.08 -16.71 -28.98
C ASP A 380 -5.09 -16.63 -27.82
N ILE A 381 -4.65 -17.78 -27.31
CA ILE A 381 -3.77 -17.84 -26.13
C ILE A 381 -2.28 -17.90 -26.47
N ARG A 382 -1.90 -18.05 -27.75
CA ARG A 382 -0.50 -18.30 -28.20
C ARG A 382 0.53 -17.36 -27.55
N GLY A 383 0.19 -16.09 -27.35
CA GLY A 383 1.08 -15.10 -26.73
C GLY A 383 1.38 -15.31 -25.23
N TRP A 384 0.74 -16.28 -24.57
CA TRP A 384 0.88 -16.58 -23.15
C TRP A 384 1.78 -17.79 -22.86
N GLN A 385 2.31 -18.45 -23.89
CA GLN A 385 3.18 -19.63 -23.74
C GLN A 385 4.58 -19.30 -23.20
N ASP A 386 4.99 -18.03 -23.29
CA ASP A 386 6.35 -17.57 -23.01
C ASP A 386 6.42 -16.83 -21.67
N ALA A 387 7.34 -17.28 -20.82
CA ALA A 387 7.58 -16.71 -19.50
C ALA A 387 8.31 -15.35 -19.55
N HIS A 388 8.78 -14.85 -20.70
CA HIS A 388 9.46 -13.54 -20.82
C HIS A 388 8.67 -12.37 -20.22
N ARG A 389 7.34 -12.46 -20.14
CA ARG A 389 6.52 -11.45 -19.44
C ARG A 389 6.90 -11.29 -17.97
N VAL A 390 7.36 -12.35 -17.31
CA VAL A 390 7.87 -12.30 -15.93
C VAL A 390 9.03 -11.31 -15.85
N ALA A 391 9.98 -11.40 -16.77
CA ALA A 391 11.11 -10.48 -16.82
C ALA A 391 10.67 -9.03 -17.10
N ASP A 392 9.69 -8.80 -17.98
CA ASP A 392 9.16 -7.46 -18.24
C ASP A 392 8.44 -6.87 -17.02
N ILE A 393 7.70 -7.69 -16.28
CA ILE A 393 7.00 -7.28 -15.04
C ILE A 393 8.02 -6.97 -13.94
N VAL A 394 9.03 -7.82 -13.76
CA VAL A 394 10.12 -7.62 -12.78
C VAL A 394 10.99 -6.42 -13.16
N ASP A 395 11.30 -6.22 -14.44
CA ASP A 395 11.95 -5.00 -14.94
C ASP A 395 11.09 -3.79 -14.58
N GLY A 396 9.77 -3.82 -14.85
CA GLY A 396 8.84 -2.73 -14.52
C GLY A 396 8.76 -2.44 -13.02
N TYR A 397 8.76 -3.48 -12.19
CA TYR A 397 8.82 -3.39 -10.74
C TYR A 397 10.10 -2.67 -10.29
N TRP A 398 11.24 -3.14 -10.78
CA TRP A 398 12.53 -2.57 -10.44
C TRP A 398 12.69 -1.14 -11.00
N MET A 399 12.20 -0.88 -12.21
CA MET A 399 12.16 0.44 -12.80
C MET A 399 11.31 1.40 -11.99
N ASN A 400 10.18 0.96 -11.44
CA ASN A 400 9.36 1.75 -10.53
C ASN A 400 10.07 1.93 -9.17
N ARG A 401 10.85 0.95 -8.70
CA ARG A 401 11.72 1.10 -7.52
C ARG A 401 12.82 2.13 -7.76
N THR A 402 13.49 2.11 -8.91
CA THR A 402 14.49 3.11 -9.30
C THR A 402 13.89 4.45 -9.71
N LYS A 403 12.65 4.49 -10.22
CA LYS A 403 11.88 5.73 -10.44
C LYS A 403 11.35 6.31 -9.15
N LYS A 404 11.26 5.54 -8.06
CA LYS A 404 11.12 6.11 -6.71
C LYS A 404 12.40 6.82 -6.23
N ASN A 405 13.52 6.70 -6.94
CA ASN A 405 14.67 7.61 -6.80
C ASN A 405 14.56 8.81 -7.76
N GLN A 406 13.52 8.91 -8.60
CA GLN A 406 13.10 10.21 -9.14
C GLN A 406 12.11 10.79 -8.15
N LEU A 407 12.49 11.93 -7.59
CA LEU A 407 11.64 12.69 -6.70
C LEU A 407 10.35 13.04 -7.45
N ASP A 408 9.21 12.91 -6.79
CA ASP A 408 7.98 13.45 -7.34
C ASP A 408 8.17 14.95 -7.56
N SER A 409 7.93 15.40 -8.80
CA SER A 409 8.21 16.77 -9.21
C SER A 409 7.50 17.82 -8.34
N GLN A 410 6.39 17.46 -7.69
CA GLN A 410 5.65 18.34 -6.78
C GLN A 410 6.30 18.47 -5.39
N TYR A 411 7.07 17.48 -4.95
CA TYR A 411 7.62 17.38 -3.59
C TYR A 411 9.14 17.49 -3.54
N GLN A 412 9.80 17.59 -4.69
CA GLN A 412 11.24 17.80 -4.77
C GLN A 412 11.65 19.16 -4.18
N MET A 413 12.75 19.17 -3.45
CA MET A 413 13.34 20.38 -2.89
C MET A 413 14.86 20.31 -2.99
N SER A 414 15.50 21.41 -3.38
CA SER A 414 16.97 21.47 -3.40
C SER A 414 17.53 21.30 -1.99
N GLN A 415 18.76 20.81 -1.84
CA GLN A 415 19.41 20.71 -0.53
C GLN A 415 19.37 22.03 0.23
N ARG A 416 19.64 23.16 -0.44
CA ARG A 416 19.58 24.50 0.16
C ARG A 416 18.21 24.81 0.75
N ASP A 417 17.15 24.59 -0.03
CA ASP A 417 15.78 24.87 0.39
C ASP A 417 15.34 23.90 1.50
N PHE A 418 15.78 22.64 1.45
CA PHE A 418 15.45 21.63 2.46
C PHE A 418 16.16 21.88 3.80
N VAL A 419 17.45 22.25 3.77
CA VAL A 419 18.19 22.69 4.97
C VAL A 419 17.49 23.91 5.57
N ARG A 420 17.14 24.91 4.75
CA ARG A 420 16.41 26.10 5.19
C ARG A 420 15.05 25.75 5.81
N GLN A 421 14.31 24.80 5.22
CA GLN A 421 13.05 24.34 5.80
C GLN A 421 13.25 23.73 7.19
N LEU A 422 14.23 22.85 7.34
CA LEU A 422 14.51 22.16 8.60
C LEU A 422 15.04 23.13 9.66
N SER A 423 15.92 24.08 9.32
CA SER A 423 16.49 25.01 10.29
C SER A 423 15.50 26.05 10.79
N LEU A 424 14.49 26.40 10.00
CA LEU A 424 13.41 27.28 10.46
C LEU A 424 12.38 26.54 11.33
N SER A 425 12.06 25.29 10.98
CA SER A 425 11.01 24.51 11.65
C SER A 425 11.48 23.71 12.87
N THR A 426 12.78 23.68 13.14
CA THR A 426 13.39 22.96 14.27
C THR A 426 14.38 23.86 15.02
N VAL A 427 14.89 23.39 16.16
CA VAL A 427 15.96 24.07 16.91
C VAL A 427 17.37 23.74 16.40
N LEU A 428 17.49 23.01 15.29
CA LEU A 428 18.76 22.58 14.71
C LEU A 428 19.35 23.69 13.83
N ASN A 429 20.68 23.81 13.83
CA ASN A 429 21.37 24.70 12.91
C ASN A 429 21.69 24.00 11.57
N ASP A 430 22.04 24.81 10.56
CA ASP A 430 22.31 24.32 9.20
C ASP A 430 23.41 23.25 9.16
N GLU A 431 24.50 23.39 9.94
CA GLU A 431 25.63 22.43 9.97
C GLU A 431 25.18 21.06 10.51
N GLN A 432 24.40 21.04 11.59
CA GLN A 432 23.84 19.81 12.16
C GLN A 432 22.90 19.12 11.18
N ILE A 433 22.07 19.89 10.47
CA ILE A 433 21.14 19.36 9.49
C ILE A 433 21.91 18.76 8.30
N GLU A 434 22.91 19.47 7.77
CA GLU A 434 23.73 18.98 6.67
C GLU A 434 24.43 17.65 7.01
N GLU A 435 24.96 17.51 8.23
CA GLU A 435 25.56 16.25 8.70
C GLU A 435 24.52 15.11 8.77
N MET A 436 23.30 15.40 9.23
CA MET A 436 22.20 14.41 9.26
C MET A 436 21.75 14.02 7.86
N LEU A 437 21.68 14.96 6.92
CA LEU A 437 21.33 14.70 5.53
C LEU A 437 22.40 13.86 4.82
N GLU A 438 23.69 14.14 5.05
CA GLU A 438 24.78 13.32 4.52
C GLU A 438 24.69 11.87 5.04
N ASN A 439 24.46 11.71 6.35
CA ASN A 439 24.24 10.39 6.94
C ASN A 439 23.00 9.70 6.35
N GLY A 440 21.90 10.43 6.17
CA GLY A 440 20.66 9.90 5.58
C GLY A 440 20.84 9.44 4.14
N CYS A 441 21.55 10.20 3.31
CA CYS A 441 21.89 9.81 1.95
C CYS A 441 22.64 8.47 1.90
N ASN A 442 23.58 8.25 2.83
CA ASN A 442 24.31 6.98 2.96
C ASN A 442 23.42 5.80 3.40
N HIS A 443 22.26 6.08 3.99
CA HIS A 443 21.30 5.10 4.51
C HIS A 443 19.96 5.10 3.76
N GLN A 444 20.00 5.41 2.45
CA GLN A 444 18.86 5.33 1.54
C GLN A 444 17.69 6.27 1.86
N MET A 445 17.94 7.39 2.55
CA MET A 445 16.96 8.48 2.61
C MET A 445 16.56 8.91 1.19
N PRO A 446 15.28 9.22 0.90
CA PRO A 446 14.83 9.60 -0.43
C PRO A 446 15.54 10.85 -0.99
N HIS A 447 16.47 10.68 -1.93
CA HIS A 447 17.20 11.78 -2.55
C HIS A 447 17.57 11.47 -4.02
N GLU A 448 17.89 12.53 -4.76
CA GLU A 448 18.39 12.46 -6.13
C GLU A 448 19.61 13.38 -6.28
N VAL A 449 20.70 12.84 -6.85
CA VAL A 449 21.89 13.63 -7.15
C VAL A 449 21.79 14.15 -8.59
N ARG A 450 21.75 15.48 -8.75
CA ARG A 450 21.67 16.17 -10.05
C ARG A 450 22.92 17.01 -10.30
N PRO A 451 23.17 17.47 -11.54
CA PRO A 451 24.35 18.30 -11.84
C PRO A 451 24.42 19.61 -11.05
N ASP A 452 23.28 20.12 -10.59
CA ASP A 452 23.13 21.36 -9.83
C ASP A 452 23.11 21.15 -8.30
N GLY A 453 23.17 19.91 -7.82
CA GLY A 453 23.22 19.58 -6.39
C GLY A 453 22.39 18.36 -6.02
N ILE A 454 22.25 18.14 -4.71
CA ILE A 454 21.37 17.09 -4.17
C ILE A 454 19.96 17.66 -4.01
N TRP A 455 18.98 16.85 -4.37
CA TRP A 455 17.56 17.13 -4.20
C TRP A 455 16.95 16.07 -3.28
N TYR A 456 15.96 16.47 -2.49
CA TYR A 456 15.27 15.63 -1.52
C TYR A 456 13.77 15.61 -1.79
N ASP A 457 13.11 14.53 -1.39
CA ASP A 457 11.66 14.53 -1.26
C ASP A 457 11.28 15.20 0.06
N ARG A 458 10.61 16.35 0.03
CA ARG A 458 10.36 17.14 1.24
C ARG A 458 9.59 16.42 2.33
N PHE A 459 8.75 15.45 1.99
CA PHE A 459 7.95 14.71 2.97
C PHE A 459 8.60 13.39 3.31
N ASP A 460 8.98 12.59 2.32
CA ASP A 460 9.54 11.27 2.60
C ASP A 460 10.92 11.36 3.25
N SER A 461 11.74 12.36 2.92
CA SER A 461 13.03 12.59 3.58
C SER A 461 12.87 13.12 5.00
N TRP A 462 11.87 13.99 5.23
CA TRP A 462 11.55 14.46 6.58
C TRP A 462 11.09 13.31 7.47
N ASN A 463 10.18 12.46 6.96
CA ASN A 463 9.71 11.26 7.67
C ASN A 463 10.89 10.32 7.96
N TRP A 464 11.77 10.11 6.98
CA TRP A 464 12.96 9.30 7.16
C TRP A 464 13.85 9.82 8.29
N LEU A 465 14.13 11.13 8.35
CA LEU A 465 14.91 11.74 9.44
C LEU A 465 14.22 11.53 10.80
N TYR A 466 12.92 11.76 10.87
CA TYR A 466 12.14 11.61 12.10
C TYR A 466 12.12 10.15 12.61
N ASP A 467 12.07 9.20 11.70
CA ASP A 467 11.99 7.77 12.01
C ASP A 467 13.35 7.11 12.22
N ASN A 468 14.45 7.67 11.68
CA ASN A 468 15.75 6.99 11.65
C ASN A 468 16.92 7.76 12.27
N ASP A 469 16.91 9.10 12.31
CA ASP A 469 18.00 9.87 12.93
C ASP A 469 17.67 10.22 14.38
N ALA A 470 18.39 9.58 15.31
CA ALA A 470 18.12 9.75 16.73
C ALA A 470 18.40 11.16 17.27
N ARG A 471 19.29 11.92 16.61
CA ARG A 471 19.59 13.30 17.00
C ARG A 471 18.48 14.22 16.57
N PHE A 472 17.94 14.02 15.36
CA PHE A 472 16.82 14.78 14.83
C PHE A 472 15.60 14.65 15.75
N PHE A 473 15.19 13.41 16.04
CA PHE A 473 14.04 13.14 16.92
C PHE A 473 14.25 13.69 18.34
N ALA A 474 15.40 13.44 18.96
CA ALA A 474 15.65 13.87 20.33
C ALA A 474 15.58 15.39 20.48
N ARG A 475 16.16 16.14 19.54
CA ARG A 475 16.15 17.61 19.57
C ARG A 475 14.77 18.19 19.36
N ASP A 476 14.03 17.62 18.41
CA ASP A 476 12.65 18.00 18.15
C ASP A 476 11.75 17.73 19.37
N TYR A 477 11.88 16.55 19.98
CA TYR A 477 11.14 16.17 21.18
C TYR A 477 11.45 17.08 22.38
N GLU A 478 12.73 17.36 22.65
CA GLU A 478 13.17 18.24 23.74
C GLU A 478 12.61 19.66 23.59
N ALA A 479 12.71 20.25 22.40
CA ALA A 479 12.19 21.60 22.13
C ALA A 479 10.68 21.67 22.33
N ARG A 480 9.97 20.65 21.84
CA ARG A 480 8.52 20.48 21.99
C ARG A 480 8.12 20.36 23.47
N GLU A 481 8.86 19.60 24.28
CA GLU A 481 8.63 19.46 25.72
C GLU A 481 8.90 20.77 26.48
N GLU A 482 10.00 21.47 26.14
CA GLU A 482 10.36 22.75 26.75
C GLU A 482 9.26 23.79 26.51
N MET A 483 8.80 23.93 25.27
CA MET A 483 7.70 24.83 24.93
C MET A 483 6.43 24.51 25.72
N ARG A 484 6.04 23.23 25.79
CA ARG A 484 4.83 22.82 26.52
C ARG A 484 4.89 23.07 28.01
N SER A 485 6.08 23.00 28.62
CA SER A 485 6.25 23.16 30.07
C SER A 485 5.75 24.52 30.60
N PHE A 486 5.66 25.53 29.73
CA PHE A 486 5.08 26.83 30.07
C PHE A 486 3.55 26.83 30.07
N PHE A 487 2.94 26.11 29.13
CA PHE A 487 1.49 26.13 28.91
C PHE A 487 0.74 24.99 29.59
N ILE A 488 1.45 23.93 29.99
CA ILE A 488 0.91 22.71 30.60
C ILE A 488 1.72 22.36 31.85
N THR A 489 1.03 22.04 32.93
CA THR A 489 1.64 21.58 34.19
C THR A 489 1.17 20.19 34.57
N LYS A 490 2.07 19.37 35.12
CA LYS A 490 1.75 18.03 35.64
C LYS A 490 1.46 18.12 37.14
N LYS A 491 0.26 17.72 37.56
CA LYS A 491 -0.15 17.64 38.98
C LYS A 491 -0.75 16.26 39.25
N ASN A 492 -0.23 15.55 40.25
CA ASN A 492 -0.68 14.20 40.62
C ASN A 492 -0.74 13.20 39.45
N GLY A 493 0.19 13.30 38.49
CA GLY A 493 0.24 12.42 37.33
C GLY A 493 -0.60 12.87 36.13
N ALA A 494 -1.56 13.77 36.32
CA ALA A 494 -2.40 14.33 35.26
C ALA A 494 -1.85 15.67 34.74
N LEU A 495 -2.10 15.98 33.47
CA LEU A 495 -1.76 17.24 32.85
C LEU A 495 -2.93 18.23 32.96
N HIS A 496 -2.60 19.50 33.19
CA HIS A 496 -3.55 20.60 33.27
C HIS A 496 -2.99 21.83 32.55
N PRO A 497 -3.84 22.72 32.00
CA PRO A 497 -3.37 24.00 31.54
C PRO A 497 -2.64 24.74 32.67
N ALA A 498 -1.50 25.34 32.37
CA ALA A 498 -0.73 26.12 33.33
C ALA A 498 -1.46 27.39 33.76
N MET A 499 -2.35 27.90 32.91
CA MET A 499 -3.08 29.14 33.09
C MET A 499 -4.45 29.08 32.43
N ASP A 500 -5.42 29.77 33.02
CA ASP A 500 -6.79 29.80 32.49
C ASP A 500 -6.93 30.72 31.27
N ARG A 501 -6.05 31.73 31.16
CA ARG A 501 -6.00 32.69 30.06
C ARG A 501 -4.60 33.26 29.83
N GLN A 502 -4.31 33.66 28.60
CA GLN A 502 -3.10 34.37 28.21
C GLN A 502 -3.45 35.51 27.24
N ARG A 503 -2.92 36.71 27.48
CA ARG A 503 -2.97 37.80 26.51
C ARG A 503 -1.73 37.73 25.60
N LEU A 504 -1.93 37.78 24.30
CA LEU A 504 -0.88 37.62 23.30
C LEU A 504 -0.79 38.87 22.44
N GLN A 505 0.43 39.29 22.15
CA GLN A 505 0.76 40.14 21.02
C GLN A 505 1.37 39.25 19.92
N LEU A 506 0.62 39.05 18.85
CA LEU A 506 1.07 38.28 17.70
C LEU A 506 1.73 39.19 16.68
N THR A 507 2.91 38.80 16.21
CA THR A 507 3.55 39.40 15.03
C THR A 507 3.62 38.34 13.94
N TYR A 508 2.85 38.52 12.87
CA TYR A 508 2.87 37.65 11.71
C TYR A 508 3.65 38.32 10.59
N THR A 509 4.63 37.62 10.03
CA THR A 509 5.47 38.07 8.94
C THR A 509 5.47 37.02 7.82
N PHE A 510 5.08 37.45 6.64
CA PHE A 510 5.14 36.69 5.39
C PHE A 510 6.19 37.32 4.49
N THR A 511 7.22 36.55 4.13
CA THR A 511 8.30 37.00 3.25
C THR A 511 8.24 36.20 1.95
N LEU A 512 8.22 36.90 0.83
CA LEU A 512 8.17 36.34 -0.50
C LEU A 512 9.47 36.65 -1.24
N SER A 513 10.14 35.62 -1.74
CA SER A 513 11.30 35.71 -2.63
C SER A 513 11.10 34.82 -3.86
N ALA A 514 11.96 34.95 -4.87
CA ALA A 514 11.92 34.11 -6.05
C ALA A 514 13.34 33.77 -6.53
N ILE A 515 13.48 32.63 -7.21
CA ILE A 515 14.75 32.23 -7.87
C ILE A 515 14.85 32.83 -9.28
N GLU A 516 13.74 33.33 -9.83
CA GLU A 516 13.67 33.90 -11.17
C GLU A 516 13.80 35.43 -11.17
N ASP A 517 14.33 35.96 -12.28
CA ASP A 517 14.42 37.40 -12.53
C ASP A 517 13.13 37.89 -13.24
N ALA A 518 12.03 37.96 -12.50
CA ALA A 518 10.72 38.38 -13.02
C ALA A 518 10.03 39.42 -12.14
N THR A 519 9.20 40.26 -12.76
CA THR A 519 8.27 41.14 -12.06
C THR A 519 6.86 40.57 -12.11
N HIS A 520 6.23 40.42 -10.96
CA HIS A 520 4.89 39.84 -10.83
C HIS A 520 3.90 40.82 -10.20
N ASN A 521 2.68 40.85 -10.73
CA ASN A 521 1.55 41.51 -10.08
C ASN A 521 0.84 40.50 -9.19
N MET A 522 1.06 40.61 -7.89
CA MET A 522 0.60 39.65 -6.89
C MET A 522 -0.72 40.08 -6.25
N ARG A 523 -1.48 39.08 -5.78
CA ARG A 523 -2.53 39.21 -4.79
C ARG A 523 -2.13 38.41 -3.56
N VAL A 524 -1.98 39.11 -2.44
CA VAL A 524 -1.53 38.54 -1.17
C VAL A 524 -2.71 38.36 -0.22
N PHE A 525 -2.78 37.20 0.41
CA PHE A 525 -3.83 36.80 1.33
C PHE A 525 -3.20 36.37 2.66
N LEU A 526 -3.34 37.19 3.70
CA LEU A 526 -2.76 36.88 5.00
C LEU A 526 -3.84 36.47 6.00
N PRO A 527 -3.73 35.29 6.63
CA PRO A 527 -4.66 34.86 7.67
C PRO A 527 -4.58 35.77 8.89
N TYR A 528 -5.72 35.99 9.54
CA TYR A 528 -5.87 36.81 10.73
C TYR A 528 -6.75 36.06 11.77
N PRO A 529 -6.43 36.14 13.07
CA PRO A 529 -7.21 35.47 14.12
C PRO A 529 -8.68 35.91 14.15
N ILE A 530 -9.60 34.98 14.44
CA ILE A 530 -11.05 35.24 14.51
C ILE A 530 -11.60 35.06 15.92
N ALA A 531 -12.67 35.79 16.26
CA ALA A 531 -13.26 35.69 17.59
C ALA A 531 -14.00 34.35 17.78
N THR A 532 -13.77 33.71 18.92
CA THR A 532 -14.48 32.50 19.38
C THR A 532 -14.92 32.66 20.83
N ASP A 533 -15.53 31.64 21.41
CA ASP A 533 -15.87 31.56 22.84
C ASP A 533 -14.64 31.49 23.76
N PHE A 534 -13.48 31.09 23.23
CA PHE A 534 -12.21 31.01 23.96
C PHE A 534 -11.09 31.88 23.38
N GLN A 535 -11.41 32.75 22.39
CA GLN A 535 -10.49 33.69 21.79
C GLN A 535 -11.18 35.05 21.60
N THR A 536 -10.79 36.05 22.39
CA THR A 536 -11.46 37.37 22.47
C THR A 536 -10.48 38.54 22.36
N ASP A 537 -11.02 39.76 22.44
CA ASP A 537 -10.25 41.01 22.51
C ASP A 537 -9.27 41.22 21.35
N ILE A 538 -9.62 40.67 20.17
CA ILE A 538 -8.75 40.70 19.00
C ILE A 538 -8.69 42.11 18.43
N LYS A 539 -7.48 42.70 18.39
CA LYS A 539 -7.24 44.06 17.93
C LYS A 539 -6.00 44.14 17.06
N LEU A 540 -6.18 44.60 15.82
CA LEU A 540 -5.07 44.95 14.94
C LEU A 540 -4.38 46.22 15.46
N LEU A 541 -3.05 46.18 15.60
CA LEU A 541 -2.24 47.32 16.03
C LEU A 541 -1.57 48.01 14.85
N SER A 542 -1.01 47.25 13.93
CA SER A 542 -0.31 47.75 12.74
C SER A 542 -0.23 46.69 11.65
N CYS A 543 -0.07 47.11 10.41
CA CYS A 543 0.30 46.25 9.28
C CYS A 543 1.36 46.93 8.42
N HIS A 544 2.10 46.14 7.65
CA HIS A 544 3.08 46.59 6.68
C HIS A 544 3.00 45.73 5.41
N PRO A 545 2.92 46.33 4.20
CA PRO A 545 2.75 47.75 3.94
C PRO A 545 1.44 48.33 4.52
N THR A 546 1.41 49.64 4.80
CA THR A 546 0.26 50.28 5.48
C THR A 546 -1.02 50.20 4.64
N GLU A 547 -0.87 50.14 3.32
CA GLU A 547 -1.93 50.02 2.32
C GLU A 547 -2.74 48.73 2.47
N MET A 548 -2.16 47.68 3.07
CA MET A 548 -2.89 46.44 3.37
C MET A 548 -4.11 46.67 4.25
N GLN A 549 -4.12 47.74 5.05
CA GLN A 549 -5.25 48.09 5.90
C GLN A 549 -6.56 48.25 5.11
N GLU A 550 -6.50 48.66 3.84
CA GLU A 550 -7.66 48.82 2.96
C GLU A 550 -8.30 47.47 2.56
N HIS A 551 -7.55 46.39 2.72
CA HIS A 551 -7.93 45.01 2.38
C HIS A 551 -8.19 44.16 3.63
N PHE A 552 -8.23 44.76 4.82
CA PHE A 552 -8.42 44.06 6.07
C PHE A 552 -9.90 43.70 6.30
N LEU A 553 -10.20 42.39 6.34
CA LEU A 553 -11.52 41.82 6.56
C LEU A 553 -11.52 40.97 7.84
N PRO A 554 -11.63 41.58 9.03
CA PRO A 554 -11.51 40.88 10.32
C PRO A 554 -12.55 39.76 10.49
N HIS A 555 -13.78 39.97 10.01
CA HIS A 555 -14.85 38.96 10.09
C HIS A 555 -14.59 37.74 9.19
N ALA A 556 -13.88 37.92 8.08
CA ALA A 556 -13.45 36.82 7.22
C ALA A 556 -12.19 36.12 7.78
N GLY A 557 -11.47 36.79 8.68
CA GLY A 557 -10.20 36.32 9.23
C GLY A 557 -9.03 36.50 8.26
N PHE A 558 -9.03 37.56 7.43
CA PHE A 558 -7.97 37.79 6.45
C PHE A 558 -7.66 39.26 6.18
N PHE A 559 -6.42 39.52 5.76
CA PHE A 559 -6.12 40.55 4.76
C PHE A 559 -6.35 39.91 3.39
N TYR A 560 -7.33 40.41 2.63
CA TYR A 560 -7.85 39.69 1.48
C TYR A 560 -7.46 40.37 0.15
N GLY A 561 -6.61 39.69 -0.61
CA GLY A 561 -6.26 40.06 -1.98
C GLY A 561 -5.51 41.38 -2.08
N CYS A 562 -4.57 41.65 -1.17
CA CYS A 562 -3.74 42.85 -1.18
C CYS A 562 -2.92 42.91 -2.47
N PRO A 563 -3.05 43.96 -3.30
CA PRO A 563 -2.27 44.10 -4.52
C PRO A 563 -0.82 44.44 -4.17
N ALA A 564 0.13 43.76 -4.82
CA ALA A 564 1.55 44.06 -4.70
C ALA A 564 2.26 43.84 -6.03
N VAL A 565 3.17 44.75 -6.41
CA VAL A 565 4.07 44.53 -7.54
C VAL A 565 5.43 44.15 -6.99
N CYS A 566 5.83 42.90 -7.22
CA CYS A 566 7.09 42.35 -6.72
C CYS A 566 8.06 42.16 -7.89
N ASP A 567 9.18 42.88 -7.89
CA ASP A 567 10.26 42.79 -8.86
C ASP A 567 11.44 42.02 -8.25
N PHE A 568 11.61 40.77 -8.67
CA PHE A 568 12.66 39.90 -8.15
C PHE A 568 14.00 40.03 -8.88
N SER A 569 14.11 40.92 -9.88
CA SER A 569 15.34 41.10 -10.68
C SER A 569 16.56 41.59 -9.88
N SER A 570 16.32 42.21 -8.71
CA SER A 570 17.37 42.63 -7.76
C SER A 570 17.78 41.52 -6.78
N GLY A 571 17.04 40.40 -6.75
CA GLY A 571 17.13 39.37 -5.71
C GLY A 571 16.54 39.80 -4.36
N GLU A 572 15.83 40.93 -4.29
CA GLU A 572 15.18 41.40 -3.07
C GLU A 572 13.97 40.53 -2.67
N ALA A 573 13.75 40.41 -1.37
CA ALA A 573 12.57 39.75 -0.80
C ALA A 573 11.54 40.79 -0.35
N TYR A 574 10.26 40.49 -0.57
CA TYR A 574 9.13 41.34 -0.21
C TYR A 574 8.51 40.86 1.08
N THR A 575 8.27 41.77 2.02
CA THR A 575 7.73 41.43 3.35
C THR A 575 6.35 42.05 3.56
N PHE A 576 5.41 41.22 4.00
CA PHE A 576 4.07 41.61 4.43
C PHE A 576 3.87 41.16 5.87
N SER A 577 3.40 42.03 6.74
CA SER A 577 3.27 41.70 8.16
C SER A 577 2.13 42.42 8.85
N TYR A 578 1.73 41.91 10.00
CA TYR A 578 0.86 42.61 10.92
C TYR A 578 1.20 42.29 12.38
N VAL A 579 0.80 43.20 13.26
CA VAL A 579 0.82 43.01 14.71
C VAL A 579 -0.59 43.12 15.24
N CYS A 580 -1.04 42.14 16.01
CA CYS A 580 -2.33 42.18 16.70
C CYS A 580 -2.22 41.74 18.15
N GLU A 581 -3.18 42.15 18.97
CA GLU A 581 -3.37 41.64 20.32
C GLU A 581 -4.63 40.80 20.39
N LEU A 582 -4.63 39.78 21.25
CA LEU A 582 -5.81 38.98 21.57
C LEU A 582 -5.68 38.34 22.97
N THR A 583 -6.79 37.83 23.49
CA THR A 583 -6.82 36.99 24.69
C THR A 583 -7.25 35.59 24.30
N VAL A 584 -6.46 34.57 24.68
CA VAL A 584 -6.79 33.15 24.52
C VAL A 584 -7.09 32.56 25.90
N TYR A 585 -8.14 31.75 26.00
CA TYR A 585 -8.53 31.03 27.21
C TYR A 585 -8.25 29.55 27.03
N SER A 586 -7.72 28.92 28.08
CA SER A 586 -7.60 27.46 28.10
C SER A 586 -8.99 26.82 28.09
N ARG A 587 -9.10 25.64 27.52
CA ARG A 587 -10.32 24.85 27.48
C ARG A 587 -10.15 23.63 28.34
N VAL A 588 -11.12 23.40 29.21
CA VAL A 588 -11.14 22.26 30.11
C VAL A 588 -12.53 21.66 30.10
N MET A 589 -12.64 20.40 29.68
CA MET A 589 -13.91 19.67 29.71
C MET A 589 -14.48 19.67 31.16
N GLY A 590 -15.75 20.01 31.30
CA GLY A 590 -16.46 20.00 32.59
C GLY A 590 -16.45 21.30 33.40
N THR A 591 -15.80 22.38 32.93
CA THR A 591 -15.83 23.69 33.65
C THR A 591 -17.07 24.53 33.35
N THR A 592 -17.69 24.33 32.19
CA THR A 592 -18.91 25.02 31.77
C THR A 592 -20.10 24.09 32.04
N GLY A 593 -20.72 24.17 33.21
CA GLY A 593 -21.92 23.38 33.57
C GLY A 593 -23.18 23.78 32.78
N ILE A 594 -23.04 24.10 31.50
CA ILE A 594 -24.10 24.58 30.61
C ILE A 594 -24.44 23.43 29.66
N THR A 595 -25.63 22.85 29.84
CA THR A 595 -26.24 22.00 28.82
C THR A 595 -26.51 22.86 27.59
N GLN A 596 -25.76 22.62 26.51
CA GLN A 596 -25.98 23.27 25.23
C GLN A 596 -26.83 22.33 24.36
N THR A 597 -27.72 22.88 23.54
CA THR A 597 -28.46 22.10 22.54
C THR A 597 -28.21 22.73 21.17
N LEU A 598 -27.78 21.91 20.20
CA LEU A 598 -27.66 22.34 18.82
C LEU A 598 -29.07 22.48 18.20
N THR A 599 -29.25 23.47 17.32
CA THR A 599 -30.46 23.48 16.50
C THR A 599 -30.46 22.27 15.55
N PRO A 600 -31.62 21.81 15.05
CA PRO A 600 -31.66 20.71 14.09
C PRO A 600 -30.74 20.92 12.87
N GLU A 601 -30.66 22.15 12.36
CA GLU A 601 -29.82 22.50 11.22
C GLU A 601 -28.32 22.42 11.56
N GLN A 602 -27.94 22.84 12.78
CA GLN A 602 -26.56 22.68 13.25
C GLN A 602 -26.20 21.22 13.46
N PHE A 603 -27.11 20.44 14.04
CA PHE A 603 -26.93 19.01 14.24
C PHE A 603 -26.67 18.33 12.89
N GLU A 604 -27.55 18.53 11.91
CA GLU A 604 -27.41 17.97 10.56
C GLU A 604 -26.11 18.41 9.87
N CYS A 605 -25.76 19.70 9.93
CA CYS A 605 -24.52 20.23 9.34
C CYS A 605 -23.25 19.57 9.93
N TYR A 606 -23.28 19.22 11.22
CA TYR A 606 -22.14 18.64 11.92
C TYR A 606 -22.19 17.12 12.05
N THR A 607 -23.24 16.45 11.56
CA THR A 607 -23.31 14.99 11.42
C THR A 607 -23.23 14.50 9.97
N ILE A 608 -23.39 15.38 8.98
CA ILE A 608 -23.30 14.99 7.57
C ILE A 608 -21.91 14.45 7.19
N VAL A 609 -21.89 13.28 6.56
CA VAL A 609 -20.69 12.59 6.09
C VAL A 609 -21.05 11.73 4.87
N ASP A 610 -20.07 11.37 4.03
CA ASP A 610 -20.28 10.52 2.86
C ASP A 610 -20.81 9.14 3.28
N GLU A 611 -22.05 8.82 2.90
CA GLU A 611 -22.75 7.58 3.26
C GLU A 611 -21.99 6.31 2.80
N SER A 612 -21.17 6.40 1.75
CA SER A 612 -20.38 5.26 1.29
C SER A 612 -19.33 4.78 2.30
N LEU A 613 -19.01 5.58 3.32
CA LEU A 613 -18.12 5.17 4.41
C LEU A 613 -18.78 4.17 5.36
N VAL A 614 -20.11 4.18 5.52
CA VAL A 614 -20.84 3.30 6.46
C VAL A 614 -20.60 1.82 6.16
N GLU A 615 -20.63 1.48 4.87
CA GLU A 615 -20.49 0.10 4.39
C GLU A 615 -19.04 -0.24 4.04
N HIS A 616 -18.10 0.70 4.20
CA HIS A 616 -16.71 0.50 3.78
C HIS A 616 -16.00 -0.50 4.72
N PRO A 617 -15.32 -1.55 4.19
CA PRO A 617 -14.72 -2.60 5.01
C PRO A 617 -13.75 -2.10 6.09
N LEU A 618 -12.94 -1.08 5.77
CA LEU A 618 -12.01 -0.48 6.73
C LEU A 618 -12.72 0.19 7.92
N VAL A 619 -13.87 0.83 7.68
CA VAL A 619 -14.65 1.50 8.73
C VAL A 619 -15.33 0.46 9.62
N ARG A 620 -15.90 -0.60 9.02
CA ARG A 620 -16.48 -1.71 9.78
C ARG A 620 -15.45 -2.40 10.67
N ARG A 621 -14.27 -2.70 10.13
CA ARG A 621 -13.16 -3.25 10.90
C ARG A 621 -12.73 -2.31 12.04
N CYS A 622 -12.65 -1.01 11.79
CA CYS A 622 -12.37 -0.03 12.83
C CYS A 622 -13.41 -0.09 13.97
N TRP A 623 -14.70 -0.26 13.67
CA TRP A 623 -15.73 -0.39 14.71
C TRP A 623 -15.64 -1.71 15.49
N GLU A 624 -15.31 -2.80 14.81
CA GLU A 624 -15.05 -4.10 15.45
C GLU A 624 -13.85 -4.02 16.40
N ASP A 625 -12.75 -3.40 15.96
CA ASP A 625 -11.53 -3.22 16.75
C ASP A 625 -11.76 -2.29 17.96
N VAL A 626 -12.62 -1.27 17.80
CA VAL A 626 -12.96 -0.32 18.88
C VAL A 626 -13.92 -0.95 19.90
N GLY A 627 -14.83 -1.82 19.48
CA GLY A 627 -15.73 -2.56 20.37
C GLY A 627 -16.73 -1.70 21.12
N MET A 628 -17.58 -0.92 20.41
CA MET A 628 -18.62 -0.10 21.04
C MET A 628 -19.90 -0.91 21.34
N ASP A 629 -20.39 -0.84 22.57
CA ASP A 629 -21.69 -1.42 22.96
C ASP A 629 -22.86 -0.47 22.64
N GLU A 630 -24.07 -1.01 22.43
CA GLU A 630 -25.31 -0.22 22.17
C GLU A 630 -25.63 0.80 23.29
N GLY A 631 -25.13 0.58 24.52
CA GLY A 631 -25.32 1.46 25.67
C GLY A 631 -24.23 2.51 25.89
N THR A 632 -23.19 2.54 25.05
CA THR A 632 -22.04 3.46 25.20
C THR A 632 -22.48 4.91 24.97
N SER A 633 -22.10 5.82 25.86
CA SER A 633 -22.40 7.24 25.71
C SER A 633 -21.62 7.88 24.54
N ASP A 634 -22.12 9.00 23.99
CA ASP A 634 -21.43 9.69 22.89
C ASP A 634 -20.01 10.14 23.26
N LEU A 635 -19.81 10.53 24.54
CA LEU A 635 -18.48 10.89 25.05
C LEU A 635 -17.53 9.69 25.03
N GLU A 636 -17.98 8.53 25.52
CA GLU A 636 -17.20 7.31 25.54
C GLU A 636 -16.90 6.82 24.11
N LYS A 637 -17.87 6.87 23.19
CA LYS A 637 -17.65 6.55 21.77
C LYS A 637 -16.59 7.45 21.15
N ALA A 638 -16.71 8.77 21.34
CA ALA A 638 -15.73 9.73 20.85
C ALA A 638 -14.34 9.46 21.47
N ARG A 639 -14.28 9.14 22.75
CA ARG A 639 -13.02 8.82 23.44
C ARG A 639 -12.36 7.56 22.87
N LEU A 640 -13.15 6.50 22.66
CA LEU A 640 -12.67 5.25 22.09
C LEU A 640 -12.14 5.43 20.66
N LEU A 641 -12.81 6.22 19.83
CA LEU A 641 -12.33 6.56 18.48
C LEU A 641 -11.03 7.38 18.52
N TYR A 642 -10.95 8.34 19.43
CA TYR A 642 -9.74 9.13 19.64
C TYR A 642 -8.58 8.22 20.06
N ASP A 643 -8.76 7.41 21.10
CA ASP A 643 -7.72 6.50 21.61
C ASP A 643 -7.28 5.51 20.52
N TYR A 644 -8.21 4.99 19.71
CA TYR A 644 -7.89 4.11 18.58
C TYR A 644 -6.97 4.80 17.56
N LEU A 645 -7.28 6.04 17.17
CA LEU A 645 -6.42 6.79 16.25
C LEU A 645 -5.11 7.22 16.91
N ALA A 646 -5.17 7.76 18.12
CA ALA A 646 -4.01 8.31 18.83
C ALA A 646 -2.98 7.24 19.20
N LYS A 647 -3.41 6.02 19.56
CA LYS A 647 -2.49 4.95 20.01
C LYS A 647 -1.99 4.06 18.88
N ASN A 648 -2.70 3.98 17.76
CA ASN A 648 -2.36 3.08 16.65
C ASN A 648 -1.88 3.81 15.38
N LYS A 649 -1.63 5.12 15.44
CA LYS A 649 -1.17 5.90 14.29
C LYS A 649 0.08 6.70 14.62
N HIS A 650 0.96 6.81 13.64
CA HIS A 650 2.19 7.58 13.68
C HIS A 650 1.97 8.99 13.10
N PHE A 651 2.67 9.98 13.65
CA PHE A 651 2.69 11.30 13.01
C PHE A 651 3.59 11.23 11.78
N LYS A 652 3.07 11.60 10.62
CA LYS A 652 3.80 11.51 9.34
C LYS A 652 3.35 12.60 8.38
N LYS A 653 4.28 13.20 7.64
CA LYS A 653 3.94 14.06 6.49
C LYS A 653 3.46 13.18 5.34
N THR A 654 2.25 13.42 4.82
CA THR A 654 1.63 12.60 3.78
C THR A 654 1.43 13.38 2.47
N LYS A 655 1.56 12.66 1.34
CA LYS A 655 1.31 13.20 -0.01
C LYS A 655 -0.15 12.96 -0.40
N ASP A 656 -1.04 13.61 0.32
CA ASP A 656 -2.48 13.40 0.13
C ASP A 656 -2.94 14.09 -1.16
N THR A 657 -3.40 13.30 -2.14
CA THR A 657 -3.99 13.84 -3.39
C THR A 657 -5.35 14.50 -3.16
N CYS A 658 -6.02 14.14 -2.06
CA CYS A 658 -7.26 14.73 -1.61
C CYS A 658 -7.34 14.61 -0.08
N GLN A 659 -7.72 15.70 0.59
CA GLN A 659 -7.85 15.74 2.05
C GLN A 659 -9.31 15.84 2.50
N CYS A 660 -10.31 15.50 1.69
CA CYS A 660 -11.71 15.48 2.16
C CYS A 660 -11.90 14.46 3.30
N TYR A 661 -13.01 14.53 4.03
CA TYR A 661 -13.30 13.61 5.15
C TYR A 661 -13.15 12.14 4.76
N LYS A 662 -13.71 11.73 3.61
CA LYS A 662 -13.59 10.35 3.11
C LYS A 662 -12.14 9.95 2.83
N CYS A 663 -11.41 10.74 2.05
CA CYS A 663 -10.02 10.42 1.71
C CYS A 663 -9.14 10.38 2.96
N SER A 664 -9.29 11.34 3.87
CA SER A 664 -8.56 11.36 5.15
C SER A 664 -8.87 10.15 6.03
N THR A 665 -10.14 9.76 6.11
CA THR A 665 -10.58 8.58 6.89
C THR A 665 -10.00 7.29 6.32
N LEU A 666 -10.16 7.07 5.01
CA LEU A 666 -9.64 5.87 4.38
C LEU A 666 -8.11 5.81 4.45
N LYS A 667 -7.44 6.96 4.31
CA LYS A 667 -5.99 7.06 4.47
C LYS A 667 -5.57 6.69 5.90
N ALA A 668 -6.18 7.33 6.90
CA ALA A 668 -5.89 7.05 8.31
C ALA A 668 -6.20 5.60 8.70
N LEU A 669 -7.18 4.94 8.09
CA LEU A 669 -7.51 3.53 8.39
C LEU A 669 -6.69 2.51 7.57
N THR A 670 -6.08 2.92 6.46
CA THR A 670 -5.25 2.04 5.61
C THR A 670 -3.77 2.13 5.99
N ASP A 671 -3.29 3.33 6.28
CA ASP A 671 -1.89 3.63 6.52
C ASP A 671 -1.55 3.56 8.02
N ASP A 672 -0.25 3.53 8.32
CA ASP A 672 0.25 3.52 9.70
C ASP A 672 0.26 4.91 10.35
N GLY A 673 -0.04 5.99 9.61
CA GLY A 673 0.07 7.34 10.13
C GLY A 673 -0.61 8.43 9.32
N GLY A 674 -0.47 9.67 9.79
CA GLY A 674 -0.98 10.87 9.14
C GLY A 674 -0.58 12.15 9.88
N HIS A 675 -0.78 13.30 9.25
CA HIS A 675 -0.59 14.59 9.91
C HIS A 675 -1.90 15.09 10.52
N CYS A 676 -1.86 16.28 11.14
CA CYS A 676 -2.98 16.85 11.91
C CYS A 676 -4.30 16.90 11.12
N ILE A 677 -4.29 17.26 9.83
CA ILE A 677 -5.51 17.31 8.99
C ILE A 677 -6.06 15.90 8.78
N THR A 678 -5.24 14.94 8.38
CA THR A 678 -5.65 13.56 8.09
C THR A 678 -6.34 12.93 9.30
N LEU A 679 -5.73 13.07 10.48
CA LEU A 679 -6.21 12.47 11.72
C LEU A 679 -7.45 13.19 12.27
N ALA A 680 -7.46 14.52 12.30
CA ALA A 680 -8.62 15.28 12.75
C ALA A 680 -9.85 15.03 11.86
N ARG A 681 -9.67 15.01 10.53
CA ARG A 681 -10.76 14.73 9.59
C ARG A 681 -11.24 13.28 9.68
N ALA A 682 -10.34 12.32 9.88
CA ALA A 682 -10.72 10.93 10.12
C ALA A 682 -11.55 10.78 11.40
N PHE A 683 -11.10 11.39 12.50
CA PHE A 683 -11.83 11.41 13.76
C PHE A 683 -13.24 12.02 13.60
N ILE A 684 -13.33 13.19 12.97
CA ILE A 684 -14.61 13.86 12.70
C ILE A 684 -15.53 12.95 11.91
N ALA A 685 -15.06 12.35 10.82
CA ALA A 685 -15.88 11.47 10.00
C ALA A 685 -16.38 10.24 10.78
N LEU A 686 -15.52 9.62 11.58
CA LEU A 686 -15.89 8.46 12.42
C LEU A 686 -16.93 8.82 13.49
N CYS A 687 -16.80 9.99 14.14
CA CYS A 687 -17.82 10.50 15.06
C CYS A 687 -19.15 10.75 14.33
N ARG A 688 -19.11 11.38 13.15
CA ARG A 688 -20.29 11.68 12.35
C ARG A 688 -21.05 10.44 11.89
N LEU A 689 -20.33 9.36 11.55
CA LEU A 689 -20.95 8.07 11.22
C LEU A 689 -21.66 7.42 12.43
N GLN A 690 -21.27 7.78 13.65
CA GLN A 690 -21.95 7.42 14.89
C GLN A 690 -23.05 8.43 15.28
N ASN A 691 -23.38 9.35 14.37
CA ASN A 691 -24.33 10.45 14.57
C ASN A 691 -23.92 11.41 15.71
N ILE A 692 -22.63 11.51 15.99
CA ILE A 692 -22.06 12.43 16.98
C ILE A 692 -21.60 13.69 16.24
N PRO A 693 -22.15 14.89 16.54
CA PRO A 693 -21.77 16.10 15.83
C PRO A 693 -20.30 16.44 16.08
N ALA A 694 -19.54 16.62 15.00
CA ALA A 694 -18.13 16.96 15.08
C ALA A 694 -17.75 17.98 14.00
N ARG A 695 -16.83 18.89 14.30
CA ARG A 695 -16.39 19.95 13.39
C ARG A 695 -14.89 20.17 13.41
N GLU A 696 -14.40 20.71 12.32
CA GLU A 696 -13.01 21.04 12.12
C GLU A 696 -12.71 22.46 12.61
N GLN A 697 -11.60 22.61 13.33
CA GLN A 697 -10.99 23.89 13.69
C GLN A 697 -9.61 24.01 13.04
N THR A 698 -9.24 25.23 12.69
CA THR A 698 -7.93 25.55 12.10
C THR A 698 -7.31 26.74 12.82
N GLY A 699 -5.99 26.74 12.93
CA GLY A 699 -5.27 27.77 13.64
C GLY A 699 -3.76 27.70 13.46
N ALA A 700 -3.08 28.39 14.36
CA ALA A 700 -1.63 28.32 14.55
C ALA A 700 -1.31 27.94 16.00
N ILE A 701 -0.16 27.31 16.19
CA ILE A 701 0.39 26.95 17.49
C ILE A 701 1.78 27.54 17.65
N ALA A 702 2.14 27.89 18.88
CA ALA A 702 3.53 28.16 19.25
C ALA A 702 4.36 26.87 19.17
N VAL A 703 5.62 26.96 18.71
CA VAL A 703 6.47 25.78 18.50
C VAL A 703 7.78 25.89 19.27
N ASN A 704 8.57 26.94 19.03
CA ASN A 704 9.91 27.11 19.60
C ASN A 704 9.95 28.26 20.62
N PRO A 705 10.65 28.11 21.76
CA PRO A 705 10.90 29.21 22.67
C PRO A 705 11.94 30.18 22.09
N LEU A 706 11.61 31.48 22.06
CA LEU A 706 12.54 32.57 21.68
C LEU A 706 13.10 33.27 22.93
N GLY A 707 12.41 33.15 24.06
CA GLY A 707 12.81 33.71 25.36
C GLY A 707 11.74 33.45 26.43
N PRO A 708 11.89 34.03 27.64
CA PRO A 708 11.04 33.69 28.79
C PRO A 708 9.53 33.89 28.60
N ASN A 709 9.11 34.78 27.69
CA ASN A 709 7.72 35.12 27.40
C ASN A 709 7.48 35.29 25.89
N GLN A 710 8.31 34.67 25.06
CA GLN A 710 8.22 34.77 23.61
C GLN A 710 8.42 33.42 22.97
N TYR A 711 7.52 33.07 22.06
CA TYR A 711 7.55 31.83 21.30
C TYR A 711 7.40 32.16 19.83
N GLU A 712 7.85 31.26 18.96
CA GLU A 712 7.65 31.40 17.54
C GLU A 712 7.27 30.11 16.84
N ASN A 713 6.67 30.28 15.67
CA ASN A 713 6.52 29.25 14.65
C ASN A 713 7.06 29.86 13.36
N TRP A 714 8.12 29.25 12.80
CA TRP A 714 8.77 29.71 11.59
C TRP A 714 8.86 28.56 10.60
N THR A 715 8.31 28.75 9.42
CA THR A 715 8.20 27.71 8.40
C THR A 715 8.58 28.23 7.02
N TYR A 716 8.94 27.28 6.15
CA TYR A 716 9.34 27.52 4.77
C TYR A 716 8.40 26.73 3.84
N ASN A 717 7.74 27.42 2.91
CA ASN A 717 6.77 26.86 1.95
C ASN A 717 5.67 25.99 2.63
N GLU A 718 5.33 26.28 3.88
CA GLU A 718 4.26 25.68 4.69
C GLU A 718 3.67 26.80 5.53
N GLY A 719 2.37 27.12 5.41
CA GLY A 719 1.77 28.19 6.19
C GLY A 719 1.71 27.86 7.69
N VAL A 720 2.05 28.82 8.56
CA VAL A 720 1.94 28.65 10.03
C VAL A 720 0.49 28.57 10.52
N PHE A 721 -0.44 29.21 9.81
CA PHE A 721 -1.88 29.06 10.03
C PHE A 721 -2.39 27.94 9.10
N GLY A 722 -2.81 26.84 9.70
CA GLY A 722 -3.13 25.59 8.98
C GLY A 722 -3.12 24.36 9.89
N HIS A 723 -2.59 24.48 11.11
CA HIS A 723 -2.73 23.45 12.13
C HIS A 723 -4.20 23.15 12.39
N THR A 724 -4.55 21.88 12.52
CA THR A 724 -5.93 21.40 12.48
C THR A 724 -6.23 20.48 13.64
N TRP A 725 -7.33 20.73 14.32
CA TRP A 725 -7.88 19.86 15.36
C TRP A 725 -9.38 19.70 15.18
N ALA A 726 -9.95 18.78 15.95
CA ALA A 726 -11.38 18.51 15.94
C ALA A 726 -12.07 19.10 17.17
N GLU A 727 -13.36 19.35 17.06
CA GLU A 727 -14.24 19.52 18.20
C GLU A 727 -15.42 18.58 18.06
N VAL A 728 -15.75 17.88 19.14
CA VAL A 728 -16.91 17.00 19.21
C VAL A 728 -17.95 17.61 20.16
N PHE A 729 -19.22 17.58 19.77
CA PHE A 729 -20.30 18.11 20.60
C PHE A 729 -20.83 17.02 21.52
N ILE A 730 -20.76 17.25 22.83
CA ILE A 730 -21.33 16.39 23.85
C ILE A 730 -22.36 17.19 24.63
N ALA A 731 -23.59 16.69 24.76
CA ALA A 731 -24.72 17.45 25.30
C ALA A 731 -24.45 18.07 26.68
N ASP A 732 -23.71 17.36 27.54
CA ASP A 732 -23.38 17.81 28.91
C ASP A 732 -22.19 18.77 28.97
N PHE A 733 -21.39 18.87 27.90
CA PHE A 733 -20.12 19.62 27.89
C PHE A 733 -20.00 20.66 26.76
N GLY A 734 -20.94 20.69 25.82
CA GLY A 734 -20.85 21.52 24.62
C GLY A 734 -19.79 21.01 23.63
N TRP A 735 -19.10 21.93 22.95
CA TRP A 735 -17.99 21.57 22.08
C TRP A 735 -16.75 21.22 22.91
N VAL A 736 -16.28 19.99 22.77
CA VAL A 736 -15.12 19.41 23.45
C VAL A 736 -13.98 19.33 22.43
N PRO A 737 -12.82 19.96 22.67
CA PRO A 737 -11.70 19.92 21.72
C PRO A 737 -11.02 18.54 21.72
N VAL A 738 -10.52 18.13 20.56
CA VAL A 738 -9.79 16.87 20.36
C VAL A 738 -8.58 17.14 19.46
N GLU A 739 -7.38 16.97 20.01
CA GLU A 739 -6.10 17.28 19.38
C GLU A 739 -5.21 16.02 19.27
N PHE A 740 -4.51 15.89 18.13
CA PHE A 740 -3.65 14.75 17.82
C PHE A 740 -2.16 15.05 17.99
N HIS A 741 -1.78 16.24 18.45
CA HIS A 741 -0.40 16.60 18.75
C HIS A 741 0.26 15.63 19.75
N GLY A 742 -0.52 15.01 20.65
CA GLY A 742 -0.05 13.95 21.56
C GLY A 742 0.63 12.78 20.86
N ILE A 743 0.27 12.46 19.62
CA ILE A 743 0.90 11.39 18.82
C ILE A 743 2.38 11.66 18.58
N SER A 744 2.76 12.92 18.32
CA SER A 744 4.15 13.30 18.02
C SER A 744 5.10 13.24 19.23
N ILE A 745 4.56 12.98 20.43
CA ILE A 745 5.28 13.05 21.70
C ILE A 745 4.98 11.86 22.61
N GLY A 746 4.19 10.91 22.13
CA GLY A 746 3.86 9.66 22.79
C GLY A 746 4.57 8.47 22.16
N THR A 747 4.23 7.26 22.62
CA THR A 747 4.76 5.99 22.12
C THR A 747 4.65 5.80 20.61
N PRO A 748 3.62 6.28 19.89
CA PRO A 748 3.59 6.18 18.43
C PRO A 748 4.62 7.07 17.73
N ALA A 749 5.32 7.97 18.41
CA ALA A 749 6.44 8.68 17.80
C ALA A 749 7.74 7.84 17.80
N LEU A 750 7.79 6.76 18.58
CA LEU A 750 8.99 5.93 18.74
C LEU A 750 9.14 4.90 17.62
N THR A 751 10.36 4.79 17.10
CA THR A 751 10.80 3.66 16.28
C THR A 751 11.93 2.92 17.00
N GLU A 752 12.43 1.83 16.41
CA GLU A 752 13.66 1.18 16.88
C GLU A 752 14.91 2.05 16.65
N ALA A 753 14.88 2.93 15.65
CA ALA A 753 16.03 3.70 15.22
C ALA A 753 16.11 5.10 15.87
N ASN A 754 15.00 5.81 16.02
CA ASN A 754 14.99 7.24 16.38
C ASN A 754 15.24 7.56 17.86
N VAL A 755 15.22 6.58 18.77
CA VAL A 755 15.59 6.80 20.17
C VAL A 755 16.50 5.68 20.66
N GLN A 756 17.80 5.98 20.70
CA GLN A 756 18.83 5.09 21.26
C GLN A 756 19.06 5.31 22.76
N ASN A 757 18.61 6.45 23.30
CA ASN A 757 18.78 6.81 24.71
C ASN A 757 17.63 6.23 25.55
N GLU A 758 17.91 5.28 26.44
CA GLU A 758 16.92 4.63 27.30
C GLU A 758 16.15 5.62 28.20
N VAL A 759 16.81 6.68 28.68
CA VAL A 759 16.17 7.71 29.54
C VAL A 759 15.14 8.50 28.73
N LEU A 760 15.48 8.89 27.51
CA LEU A 760 14.54 9.58 26.62
C LEU A 760 13.37 8.66 26.26
N ARG A 761 13.65 7.39 25.94
CA ARG A 761 12.61 6.39 25.63
C ARG A 761 11.63 6.23 26.79
N HIS A 762 12.14 6.07 28.01
CA HIS A 762 11.32 5.97 29.21
C HIS A 762 10.47 7.23 29.42
N LYS A 763 11.05 8.42 29.21
CA LYS A 763 10.34 9.69 29.32
C LYS A 763 9.18 9.79 28.32
N VAL A 764 9.39 9.39 27.07
CA VAL A 764 8.33 9.37 26.03
C VAL A 764 7.20 8.42 26.46
N MET A 765 7.55 7.23 26.93
CA MET A 765 6.56 6.25 27.41
C MET A 765 5.75 6.78 28.60
N GLU A 766 6.39 7.39 29.60
CA GLU A 766 5.70 7.97 30.77
C GLU A 766 4.81 9.17 30.43
N ASN A 767 5.13 9.90 29.35
CA ASN A 767 4.40 11.07 28.91
C ASN A 767 3.20 10.74 27.99
N SER A 768 3.16 9.54 27.42
CA SER A 768 2.21 9.17 26.36
C SER A 768 0.75 9.28 26.81
N ASP A 769 0.32 8.44 27.75
CA ASP A 769 -1.07 8.44 28.23
C ASP A 769 -1.49 9.79 28.83
N PRO A 770 -0.67 10.50 29.65
CA PRO A 770 -1.02 11.83 30.13
C PRO A 770 -1.31 12.85 29.01
N TYR A 771 -0.59 12.79 27.89
CA TYR A 771 -0.84 13.69 26.75
C TYR A 771 -2.07 13.29 25.93
N PHE A 772 -2.31 11.98 25.73
CA PHE A 772 -3.56 11.52 25.10
C PHE A 772 -4.77 11.89 25.96
N ASP A 773 -4.66 11.76 27.28
CA ASP A 773 -5.69 12.17 28.22
C ASP A 773 -5.97 13.66 28.17
N PHE A 774 -4.91 14.48 28.12
CA PHE A 774 -5.03 15.94 28.03
C PHE A 774 -5.70 16.39 26.72
N PHE A 775 -5.22 15.93 25.58
CA PHE A 775 -5.68 16.45 24.29
C PHE A 775 -7.06 15.94 23.86
N PHE A 776 -7.68 15.03 24.62
CA PHE A 776 -9.10 14.76 24.53
C PHE A 776 -9.87 15.54 25.59
N GLY A 777 -10.35 16.72 25.20
CA GLY A 777 -11.19 17.58 26.03
C GLY A 777 -10.48 18.76 26.68
N HIS A 778 -9.16 18.88 26.51
CA HIS A 778 -8.41 20.06 26.95
C HIS A 778 -7.61 20.70 25.81
N LEU A 779 -7.55 22.03 25.86
CA LEU A 779 -6.57 22.84 25.11
C LEU A 779 -5.99 23.87 26.07
N ASP A 780 -4.70 24.07 25.96
CA ASP A 780 -3.96 25.19 26.57
C ASP A 780 -4.20 26.53 25.85
N CYS A 781 -3.45 27.56 26.27
CA CYS A 781 -3.47 28.89 25.68
C CYS A 781 -2.49 29.08 24.50
N PHE A 782 -1.90 28.03 23.93
CA PHE A 782 -0.99 28.15 22.77
C PHE A 782 -1.70 27.97 21.42
N HIS A 783 -2.99 27.61 21.41
CA HIS A 783 -3.79 27.45 20.20
C HIS A 783 -4.51 28.75 19.82
N VAL A 784 -4.14 29.34 18.69
CA VAL A 784 -4.79 30.54 18.13
C VAL A 784 -5.66 30.15 16.94
N VAL A 785 -6.95 30.48 16.99
CA VAL A 785 -7.94 30.11 15.96
C VAL A 785 -7.93 31.11 14.79
N CYS A 786 -8.00 30.59 13.57
CA CYS A 786 -8.24 31.35 12.36
C CYS A 786 -9.38 30.73 11.52
N SER A 787 -9.73 31.38 10.42
CA SER A 787 -10.72 30.84 9.49
C SER A 787 -10.21 29.56 8.80
N ASN A 788 -11.08 28.54 8.68
CA ASN A 788 -10.78 27.30 7.94
C ASN A 788 -10.48 27.56 6.45
N ALA A 789 -10.89 28.71 5.91
CA ALA A 789 -10.59 29.09 4.52
C ALA A 789 -9.08 29.22 4.24
N VAL A 790 -8.22 29.30 5.26
CA VAL A 790 -6.76 29.34 5.09
C VAL A 790 -6.21 28.10 4.37
N LYS A 791 -6.93 26.98 4.43
CA LYS A 791 -6.54 25.72 3.76
C LYS A 791 -6.80 25.73 2.26
N GLU A 792 -7.76 26.54 1.82
CA GLU A 792 -8.19 26.60 0.41
C GLU A 792 -7.62 27.82 -0.30
N MET A 793 -7.06 28.78 0.45
CA MET A 793 -6.60 30.06 -0.08
C MET A 793 -5.07 30.17 -0.09
N PRO A 794 -4.43 30.24 -1.27
CA PRO A 794 -2.99 30.41 -1.37
C PRO A 794 -2.56 31.79 -0.81
N PRO A 795 -1.46 31.89 -0.05
CA PRO A 795 -1.03 33.15 0.57
C PRO A 795 -0.61 34.23 -0.44
N ALA A 796 -0.12 33.83 -1.61
CA ALA A 796 0.23 34.74 -2.69
C ALA A 796 0.00 34.08 -4.05
N VAL A 797 -0.59 34.84 -4.98
CA VAL A 797 -0.82 34.40 -6.36
C VAL A 797 -0.51 35.53 -7.34
N VAL A 798 -0.01 35.18 -8.51
CA VAL A 798 0.13 36.08 -9.65
C VAL A 798 -1.26 36.32 -10.22
N TYR A 799 -1.55 37.59 -10.53
CA TYR A 799 -2.79 38.05 -11.13
C TYR A 799 -2.48 38.68 -12.49
N GLU A 800 -2.98 38.07 -13.55
CA GLU A 800 -2.85 38.53 -14.93
C GLU A 800 -4.23 38.86 -15.50
N GLU A 801 -4.40 40.07 -16.02
CA GLU A 801 -5.60 40.39 -16.81
C GLU A 801 -5.46 39.75 -18.19
N THR A 802 -6.48 39.00 -18.61
CA THR A 802 -6.51 38.40 -19.95
C THR A 802 -7.46 39.17 -20.87
N ASP A 803 -7.22 39.08 -22.18
CA ASP A 803 -8.01 39.79 -23.22
C ASP A 803 -9.51 39.46 -23.20
N ASN A 804 -9.92 38.35 -22.58
CA ASN A 804 -11.31 37.93 -22.48
C ASN A 804 -12.03 38.47 -21.21
N GLY A 805 -11.33 39.25 -20.38
CA GLY A 805 -11.87 39.86 -19.15
C GLY A 805 -11.93 38.93 -17.93
N LEU A 806 -11.48 37.68 -18.04
CA LEU A 806 -11.32 36.77 -16.90
C LEU A 806 -9.87 36.82 -16.40
N PRO A 807 -9.62 37.08 -15.12
CA PRO A 807 -8.27 37.08 -14.59
C PRO A 807 -7.69 35.67 -14.59
N HIS A 808 -6.45 35.54 -15.07
CA HIS A 808 -5.65 34.33 -14.90
C HIS A 808 -4.88 34.43 -13.58
N ILE A 809 -5.13 33.48 -12.69
CA ILE A 809 -4.54 33.43 -11.35
C ILE A 809 -3.77 32.14 -11.21
N HIS A 810 -2.48 32.23 -10.88
CA HIS A 810 -1.62 31.07 -10.68
C HIS A 810 -0.49 31.37 -9.68
N ARG A 811 0.22 30.33 -9.21
CA ARG A 811 1.38 30.46 -8.34
C ARG A 811 2.61 29.92 -9.07
N PRO A 812 3.63 30.76 -9.40
CA PRO A 812 4.88 30.29 -10.01
C PRO A 812 5.66 29.34 -9.08
N ASP A 813 6.24 28.28 -9.66
CA ASP A 813 7.07 27.32 -8.92
C ASP A 813 8.41 27.92 -8.42
N ALA A 814 8.83 29.05 -9.00
CA ALA A 814 10.04 29.76 -8.62
C ALA A 814 9.90 30.58 -7.33
N LEU A 815 8.67 30.84 -6.87
CA LEU A 815 8.42 31.57 -5.62
C LEU A 815 8.84 30.73 -4.41
N ARG A 816 9.34 31.43 -3.39
CA ARG A 816 9.71 30.89 -2.07
C ARG A 816 9.08 31.75 -0.99
N GLU A 817 8.47 31.08 -0.02
CA GLU A 817 7.63 31.70 0.98
C GLU A 817 8.15 31.34 2.38
N GLU A 818 8.46 32.36 3.18
CA GLU A 818 8.77 32.21 4.60
C GLU A 818 7.65 32.81 5.45
N TYR A 819 7.21 32.05 6.44
CA TYR A 819 6.14 32.45 7.36
C TYR A 819 6.69 32.44 8.77
N ARG A 820 6.57 33.55 9.48
CA ARG A 820 7.00 33.66 10.87
C ARG A 820 5.88 34.24 11.71
N LEU A 821 5.48 33.52 12.75
CA LEU A 821 4.51 33.98 13.74
C LEU A 821 5.17 34.00 15.10
N VAL A 822 5.31 35.19 15.69
CA VAL A 822 5.85 35.39 17.03
C VAL A 822 4.71 35.63 18.01
N PHE A 823 4.72 34.92 19.12
CA PHE A 823 3.77 34.98 20.22
C PHE A 823 4.43 35.68 21.41
N GLY A 824 4.12 36.96 21.62
CA GLY A 824 4.54 37.71 22.81
C GLY A 824 3.52 37.59 23.94
N CYS A 825 3.87 36.93 25.04
CA CYS A 825 3.01 36.87 26.23
C CYS A 825 3.12 38.18 27.02
N ILE A 826 2.01 38.93 27.11
CA ILE A 826 1.94 40.28 27.72
C ILE A 826 1.06 40.36 28.96
#